data_AF-A0A937VAQ9-F1
#
_entry.id   AF-A0A937VAQ9-F1
#
_cell.length_a   1.000
_cell.length_b   1.000
_cell.length_c   1.000
_cell.angle_alpha   90.00
_cell.angle_beta   90.00
_cell.angle_gamma   90.00
#
_symmetry.space_group_name_H-M   'P 1'
#
loop_
_entity.id
_entity.type
_entity.pdbx_description
1 polymer ?
#
loop_
_entity_poly.entity_id
_entity_poly.type
_entity_poly.pdbx_seq_one_letter_code
_entity_poly.pdbx_strand_id
1 'polypeptide(L)'
;RAFLRLLAASLGSAAAARLLAACNLPAQPSDAPTGTTSAPATIGLPTPKPLEPLAPTDTPGDTAPPLSSYPDVAVARGGDDPAVLVERALTALGGMKRFVPAGASVLIKPNICLDYHTYEYAATTNPWVVGALVRLAIEAGAGKVSVLDYGFAGSPARAYARSGIQDQALAAGGELLALTRLQFVPTDLPQGLDLRSAEIHEAALNSDVVINVPIAKTHGLARLTLGMKNLMGVILDRQTIHRNIGQRLADLTCARSTPSSPAPTSWLPTPTAPRSSACSRAIWTTSSPAPPWAWGGAIWRRCASRRSRLAREAHRRVRRRAGWKRARQAVQALSLVGFLALFVASSGGLASPELIGLPFWLDPLAMLAQSIAARALLLTSALALLTVVLTLAVGRAWCGWLCPLGTLLDVITPRRRPARREGLEPWRSGKYLALAIVLVGAVFGSLTLLVFDPITLVFRALASGLWPAADHLVTAIERLAYRVEALRPPVLWLEGLLRPAVFPLEPGNAAAGAGVVVLLGAVLALNWLAPRFWCRALCPLGGLLALLSKAAWVRRRVDPACSGCKACVRACPTDTIRADRGFTSDPAECTVCMECIDGCPIREASFRPSLPDPAWQTYDPGRRQALVAIGAGVVGFGLLSTDALRPGVASLPLRPPGATNDQILQTCLRCAACVRACPTGALSPAVTSAGIEGVWSPILTPRQGYCDYACNACGQVCPVQAIPPLALEAKRTQVIGVAEIDRDRCLPWAEDTDCIVCEEMCPLPEKAVWLEQAEVAGGDGGR
;
A
#
# COMPACT_ATOMS: atom_id res chain seq x y z
N ARG A 1 7.93 6.38 29.13
CA ARG A 1 9.38 6.51 28.83
C ARG A 1 9.99 5.16 28.47
N ALA A 2 9.85 4.11 29.28
CA ALA A 2 10.24 2.75 28.88
C ALA A 2 9.52 2.26 27.62
N PHE A 3 8.20 2.47 27.52
CA PHE A 3 7.41 2.18 26.31
C PHE A 3 7.88 2.93 25.05
N LEU A 4 8.24 4.21 25.17
CA LEU A 4 8.79 5.01 24.07
C LEU A 4 10.22 4.59 23.69
N ARG A 5 11.01 4.08 24.65
CA ARG A 5 12.33 3.49 24.38
C ARG A 5 12.21 2.13 23.69
N LEU A 6 11.21 1.32 24.03
CA LEU A 6 10.87 0.07 23.34
C LEU A 6 10.35 0.29 21.92
N LEU A 7 9.53 1.33 21.70
CA LEU A 7 9.08 1.76 20.37
C LEU A 7 10.23 2.33 19.52
N ALA A 8 11.11 3.14 20.11
CA ALA A 8 12.30 3.64 19.43
C ALA A 8 13.34 2.54 19.14
N ALA A 9 13.46 1.54 20.02
CA ALA A 9 14.35 0.40 19.82
C ALA A 9 13.82 -0.60 18.77
N SER A 10 12.50 -0.75 18.62
CA SER A 10 11.88 -1.58 17.57
C SER A 10 11.90 -0.90 16.19
N LEU A 11 11.69 0.42 16.13
CA LEU A 11 11.87 1.20 14.91
C LEU A 11 13.36 1.30 14.50
N GLY A 12 14.26 1.42 15.48
CA GLY A 12 15.70 1.46 15.25
C GLY A 12 16.29 0.11 14.82
N SER A 13 15.76 -1.02 15.30
CA SER A 13 16.23 -2.35 14.90
C SER A 13 15.76 -2.78 13.52
N ALA A 14 14.57 -2.35 13.06
CA ALA A 14 14.14 -2.58 11.67
C ALA A 14 14.96 -1.76 10.66
N ALA A 15 15.33 -0.52 11.02
CA ALA A 15 16.23 0.31 10.22
C ALA A 15 17.68 -0.19 10.26
N ALA A 16 18.16 -0.64 11.43
CA ALA A 16 19.51 -1.20 11.60
C ALA A 16 19.67 -2.57 10.93
N ALA A 17 18.64 -3.43 10.92
CA ALA A 17 18.69 -4.71 10.20
C ALA A 17 18.78 -4.53 8.68
N ARG A 18 18.19 -3.47 8.12
CA ARG A 18 18.34 -3.10 6.70
C ARG A 18 19.66 -2.39 6.40
N LEU A 19 20.20 -1.61 7.34
CA LEU A 19 21.55 -1.03 7.23
C LEU A 19 22.66 -2.08 7.39
N LEU A 20 22.44 -3.12 8.19
CA LEU A 20 23.39 -4.23 8.37
C LEU A 20 23.30 -5.27 7.24
N ALA A 21 22.12 -5.45 6.61
CA ALA A 21 22.00 -6.22 5.37
C ALA A 21 22.67 -5.52 4.17
N ALA A 22 22.93 -4.21 4.25
CA ALA A 22 23.72 -3.46 3.28
C ALA A 22 25.25 -3.60 3.50
N CYS A 23 25.67 -4.25 4.59
CA CYS A 23 27.07 -4.55 4.89
C CYS A 23 27.32 -6.06 4.74
N ASN A 24 27.84 -6.46 3.58
CA ASN A 24 28.22 -7.83 3.18
C ASN A 24 28.84 -8.67 4.33
N LEU A 25 28.05 -9.54 4.94
CA LEU A 25 28.55 -10.70 5.70
C LEU A 25 27.85 -11.97 5.19
N PRO A 26 28.60 -13.03 4.84
CA PRO A 26 28.02 -14.26 4.31
C PRO A 26 27.26 -15.01 5.40
N ALA A 27 26.05 -15.47 5.06
CA ALA A 27 25.26 -16.35 5.90
C ALA A 27 25.96 -17.69 6.09
N GLN A 28 26.09 -18.13 7.35
CA GLN A 28 26.50 -19.48 7.70
C GLN A 28 25.38 -20.47 7.32
N PRO A 29 25.70 -21.66 6.77
CA PRO A 29 24.70 -22.66 6.43
C PRO A 29 24.14 -23.31 7.70
N SER A 30 22.81 -23.35 7.84
CA SER A 30 22.13 -24.13 8.86
C SER A 30 21.84 -25.53 8.32
N ASP A 31 22.29 -26.55 9.05
CA ASP A 31 22.07 -27.97 8.77
C ASP A 31 20.59 -28.32 8.60
N ALA A 32 20.28 -29.01 7.49
CA ALA A 32 19.00 -29.68 7.27
C ALA A 32 19.09 -31.17 7.67
N PRO A 33 18.01 -31.79 8.18
CA PRO A 33 18.02 -33.20 8.51
C PRO A 33 17.99 -34.06 7.24
N THR A 34 18.84 -35.08 7.21
CA THR A 34 18.95 -36.10 6.17
C THR A 34 17.73 -37.02 6.17
N GLY A 35 16.89 -36.88 5.15
CA GLY A 35 15.87 -37.86 4.75
C GLY A 35 16.22 -38.42 3.38
N THR A 36 16.55 -39.70 3.33
CA THR A 36 16.81 -40.47 2.12
C THR A 36 15.52 -40.64 1.30
N THR A 37 15.53 -40.21 0.04
CA THR A 37 14.57 -40.70 -0.96
C THR A 37 15.22 -40.71 -2.35
N SER A 38 15.03 -41.82 -3.03
CA SER A 38 15.64 -42.28 -4.29
C SER A 38 15.49 -41.32 -5.48
N ALA A 39 16.60 -41.11 -6.19
CA ALA A 39 16.68 -40.40 -7.46
C ALA A 39 15.98 -41.14 -8.62
N PRO A 40 15.33 -40.45 -9.57
CA PRO A 40 14.99 -41.02 -10.86
C PRO A 40 16.17 -40.92 -11.84
N ALA A 41 16.18 -41.85 -12.80
CA ALA A 41 17.28 -42.18 -13.71
C ALA A 41 17.71 -41.04 -14.66
N THR A 42 19.03 -40.88 -14.78
CA THR A 42 19.72 -39.99 -15.71
C THR A 42 19.68 -40.57 -17.13
N ILE A 43 19.09 -39.83 -18.07
CA ILE A 43 19.24 -40.09 -19.51
C ILE A 43 20.60 -39.53 -19.93
N GLY A 44 21.47 -40.39 -20.46
CA GLY A 44 22.84 -40.06 -20.86
C GLY A 44 22.89 -39.14 -22.08
N LEU A 45 23.64 -38.04 -21.96
CA LEU A 45 24.06 -37.19 -23.07
C LEU A 45 25.26 -37.82 -23.80
N PRO A 46 25.34 -37.78 -25.14
CA PRO A 46 26.51 -38.26 -25.88
C PRO A 46 27.72 -37.36 -25.66
N THR A 47 28.88 -37.98 -25.46
CA THR A 47 30.19 -37.34 -25.33
C THR A 47 30.60 -36.61 -26.63
N PRO A 48 31.08 -35.36 -26.56
CA PRO A 48 31.62 -34.67 -27.73
C PRO A 48 33.01 -35.20 -28.11
N LYS A 49 33.21 -35.43 -29.42
CA LYS A 49 34.51 -35.73 -30.02
C LYS A 49 35.47 -34.54 -29.84
N PRO A 50 36.77 -34.74 -29.57
CA PRO A 50 37.76 -33.67 -29.54
C PRO A 50 37.91 -33.02 -30.91
N LEU A 51 37.90 -31.69 -30.97
CA LEU A 51 38.25 -30.91 -32.16
C LEU A 51 39.77 -30.75 -32.23
N GLU A 52 40.33 -30.96 -33.43
CA GLU A 52 41.74 -30.70 -33.74
C GLU A 52 42.10 -29.21 -33.62
N PRO A 53 43.31 -28.85 -33.16
CA PRO A 53 43.74 -27.46 -33.08
C PRO A 53 44.15 -26.94 -34.47
N LEU A 54 43.58 -25.82 -34.90
CA LEU A 54 44.09 -25.04 -36.02
C LEU A 54 45.33 -24.25 -35.60
N ALA A 55 46.38 -24.32 -36.42
CA ALA A 55 47.69 -23.74 -36.19
C ALA A 55 47.70 -22.19 -36.16
N PRO A 56 48.63 -21.56 -35.41
CA PRO A 56 48.74 -20.12 -35.34
C PRO A 56 49.48 -19.57 -36.56
N THR A 57 49.01 -18.44 -37.09
CA THR A 57 49.77 -17.62 -38.05
C THR A 57 50.05 -16.25 -37.44
N ASP A 58 51.25 -15.77 -37.76
CA ASP A 58 52.06 -14.83 -37.00
C ASP A 58 51.92 -13.35 -37.42
N THR A 59 51.98 -12.49 -36.39
CA THR A 59 52.50 -11.11 -36.24
C THR A 59 51.99 -9.89 -37.07
N PRO A 60 51.96 -8.67 -36.45
CA PRO A 60 51.13 -7.53 -36.86
C PRO A 60 51.88 -6.46 -37.68
N GLY A 61 51.15 -5.83 -38.60
CA GLY A 61 51.55 -4.60 -39.27
C GLY A 61 50.61 -3.46 -38.88
N ASP A 62 51.18 -2.39 -38.32
CA ASP A 62 50.53 -1.11 -38.08
C ASP A 62 50.05 -0.48 -39.39
N THR A 63 48.74 -0.36 -39.57
CA THR A 63 48.05 0.71 -40.34
C THR A 63 46.54 0.54 -40.14
N ALA A 64 45.88 1.57 -39.62
CA ALA A 64 44.43 1.57 -39.43
C ALA A 64 43.72 1.35 -40.78
N PRO A 65 42.91 0.28 -40.95
CA PRO A 65 42.28 0.00 -42.24
C PRO A 65 41.03 0.88 -42.45
N PRO A 66 40.72 1.23 -43.70
CA PRO A 66 39.53 2.01 -44.06
C PRO A 66 38.26 1.17 -43.94
N LEU A 67 37.09 1.83 -43.93
CA LEU A 67 35.74 1.29 -43.78
C LEU A 67 35.39 0.18 -44.81
N SER A 68 35.88 -1.05 -44.60
CA SER A 68 35.24 -2.33 -44.98
C SER A 68 35.98 -3.59 -44.44
N SER A 69 36.76 -3.52 -43.35
CA SER A 69 37.58 -4.66 -42.89
C SER A 69 36.98 -5.50 -41.75
N TYR A 70 35.81 -5.15 -41.22
CA TYR A 70 35.19 -5.85 -40.11
C TYR A 70 33.88 -6.52 -40.53
N PRO A 71 33.56 -7.72 -40.02
CA PRO A 71 32.34 -8.42 -40.38
C PRO A 71 31.09 -7.70 -39.85
N ASP A 72 29.96 -7.86 -40.56
CA ASP A 72 28.65 -7.37 -40.10
C ASP A 72 28.09 -8.19 -38.92
N VAL A 73 28.49 -9.47 -38.84
CA VAL A 73 28.06 -10.41 -37.81
C VAL A 73 29.27 -11.19 -37.29
N ALA A 74 29.42 -11.24 -35.96
CA ALA A 74 30.40 -12.08 -35.29
C ALA A 74 29.69 -13.10 -34.39
N VAL A 75 30.18 -14.35 -34.39
CA VAL A 75 29.64 -15.43 -33.57
C VAL A 75 30.77 -16.04 -32.74
N ALA A 76 30.74 -15.84 -31.43
CA ALA A 76 31.62 -16.53 -30.50
C ALA A 76 30.95 -17.83 -30.01
N ARG A 77 31.71 -18.94 -30.00
CA ARG A 77 31.26 -20.26 -29.54
C ARG A 77 32.31 -20.88 -28.61
N GLY A 78 31.87 -21.74 -27.71
CA GLY A 78 32.73 -22.50 -26.81
C GLY A 78 33.27 -21.68 -25.63
N GLY A 79 33.06 -22.19 -24.41
CA GLY A 79 33.41 -21.54 -23.15
C GLY A 79 32.21 -21.47 -22.20
N ASP A 80 32.45 -21.70 -20.91
CA ASP A 80 31.41 -21.69 -19.87
C ASP A 80 31.12 -20.28 -19.33
N ASP A 81 31.97 -19.30 -19.66
CA ASP A 81 31.86 -17.91 -19.21
C ASP A 81 31.24 -17.00 -20.31
N PRO A 82 30.01 -16.49 -20.10
CA PRO A 82 29.37 -15.56 -21.04
C PRO A 82 30.15 -14.27 -21.29
N ALA A 83 30.92 -13.76 -20.31
CA ALA A 83 31.67 -12.52 -20.47
C ALA A 83 32.79 -12.67 -21.50
N VAL A 84 33.50 -13.81 -21.48
CA VAL A 84 34.56 -14.13 -22.45
C VAL A 84 33.98 -14.25 -23.87
N LEU A 85 32.78 -14.81 -24.02
CA LEU A 85 32.12 -14.89 -25.32
C LEU A 85 31.77 -13.49 -25.87
N VAL A 86 31.30 -12.58 -25.01
CA VAL A 86 31.03 -11.18 -25.39
C VAL A 86 32.32 -10.48 -25.85
N GLU A 87 33.41 -10.62 -25.11
CA GLU A 87 34.70 -10.03 -25.47
C GLU A 87 35.23 -10.54 -26.80
N ARG A 88 35.18 -11.85 -27.03
CA ARG A 88 35.60 -12.48 -28.30
C ARG A 88 34.77 -11.97 -29.47
N ALA A 89 33.43 -11.93 -29.31
CA ALA A 89 32.54 -11.44 -30.35
C ALA A 89 32.79 -9.95 -30.67
N LEU A 90 32.93 -9.11 -29.65
CA LEU A 90 33.22 -7.68 -29.84
C LEU A 90 34.61 -7.43 -30.42
N THR A 91 35.62 -8.20 -30.02
CA THR A 91 36.98 -8.12 -30.59
C THR A 91 36.96 -8.38 -32.09
N ALA A 92 36.22 -9.41 -32.53
CA ALA A 92 36.04 -9.70 -33.95
C ALA A 92 35.32 -8.57 -34.72
N LEU A 93 34.48 -7.78 -34.04
CA LEU A 93 33.81 -6.60 -34.60
C LEU A 93 34.65 -5.31 -34.55
N GLY A 94 35.90 -5.37 -34.07
CA GLY A 94 36.79 -4.21 -33.94
C GLY A 94 36.77 -3.53 -32.55
N GLY A 95 36.16 -4.18 -31.55
CA GLY A 95 36.12 -3.72 -30.16
C GLY A 95 35.06 -2.66 -29.86
N MET A 96 34.80 -2.44 -28.57
CA MET A 96 33.73 -1.53 -28.12
C MET A 96 33.99 -0.05 -28.48
N LYS A 97 35.27 0.37 -28.50
CA LYS A 97 35.68 1.75 -28.86
C LYS A 97 35.25 2.19 -30.27
N ARG A 98 34.96 1.23 -31.15
CA ARG A 98 34.41 1.51 -32.48
C ARG A 98 32.98 2.05 -32.41
N PHE A 99 32.18 1.56 -31.46
CA PHE A 99 30.75 1.84 -31.35
C PHE A 99 30.43 2.87 -30.27
N VAL A 100 31.30 3.02 -29.27
CA VAL A 100 31.11 3.91 -28.13
C VAL A 100 32.14 5.04 -28.17
N PRO A 101 31.73 6.26 -28.58
CA PRO A 101 32.59 7.43 -28.50
C PRO A 101 32.96 7.76 -27.05
N ALA A 102 34.14 8.35 -26.85
CA ALA A 102 34.55 8.85 -25.53
C ALA A 102 33.56 9.93 -25.03
N GLY A 103 33.13 9.81 -23.77
CA GLY A 103 32.15 10.69 -23.14
C GLY A 103 30.68 10.38 -23.49
N ALA A 104 30.40 9.42 -24.36
CA ALA A 104 29.03 9.10 -24.78
C ALA A 104 28.16 8.56 -23.64
N SER A 105 26.87 8.88 -23.70
CA SER A 105 25.83 8.23 -22.91
C SER A 105 25.38 6.94 -23.62
N VAL A 106 25.53 5.80 -22.95
CA VAL A 106 25.22 4.47 -23.50
C VAL A 106 24.03 3.87 -22.77
N LEU A 107 23.00 3.49 -23.51
CA LEU A 107 21.89 2.69 -23.02
C LEU A 107 22.07 1.23 -23.41
N ILE A 108 22.17 0.34 -22.43
CA ILE A 108 22.10 -1.10 -22.65
C ILE A 108 20.66 -1.54 -22.45
N LYS A 109 20.07 -2.11 -23.51
CA LYS A 109 18.69 -2.59 -23.56
C LYS A 109 18.68 -4.13 -23.55
N PRO A 110 18.75 -4.79 -22.39
CA PRO A 110 18.56 -6.23 -22.28
C PRO A 110 17.09 -6.61 -22.45
N ASN A 111 16.79 -7.90 -22.31
CA ASN A 111 15.44 -8.43 -22.22
C ASN A 111 15.20 -8.91 -20.77
N ILE A 112 14.38 -8.22 -19.99
CA ILE A 112 14.01 -8.44 -18.56
C ILE A 112 12.49 -8.62 -18.48
N CYS A 113 12.01 -9.77 -18.94
CA CYS A 113 10.59 -9.96 -19.22
C CYS A 113 9.68 -10.12 -17.99
N LEU A 114 10.19 -10.72 -16.92
CA LEU A 114 9.38 -11.36 -15.89
C LEU A 114 10.10 -11.43 -14.54
N ASP A 115 9.34 -11.51 -13.45
CA ASP A 115 9.86 -11.51 -12.08
C ASP A 115 9.63 -12.83 -11.30
N TYR A 116 9.21 -13.88 -12.01
CA TYR A 116 9.00 -15.22 -11.44
C TYR A 116 9.97 -16.31 -11.94
N HIS A 117 10.67 -16.10 -13.05
CA HIS A 117 11.81 -16.95 -13.47
C HIS A 117 13.10 -16.14 -13.52
N THR A 118 14.20 -16.84 -13.31
CA THR A 118 15.56 -16.32 -13.43
C THR A 118 16.10 -16.54 -14.86
N TYR A 119 17.32 -16.09 -15.14
CA TYR A 119 17.91 -16.12 -16.49
C TYR A 119 18.08 -17.54 -17.06
N GLU A 120 18.13 -18.57 -16.21
CA GLU A 120 18.24 -19.99 -16.57
C GLU A 120 17.05 -20.48 -17.40
N TYR A 121 15.89 -19.82 -17.29
CA TYR A 121 14.73 -20.12 -18.11
C TYR A 121 14.84 -19.56 -19.54
N ALA A 122 15.94 -18.87 -19.88
CA ALA A 122 16.20 -18.25 -21.17
C ALA A 122 15.10 -17.28 -21.65
N ALA A 123 14.28 -16.76 -20.72
CA ALA A 123 13.30 -15.71 -21.00
C ALA A 123 13.84 -14.31 -20.73
N THR A 124 15.01 -14.21 -20.10
CA THR A 124 15.70 -12.97 -19.73
C THR A 124 17.16 -13.05 -20.20
N THR A 125 17.76 -11.94 -20.63
CA THR A 125 19.17 -11.89 -21.06
C THR A 125 20.08 -12.35 -19.91
N ASN A 126 21.12 -13.12 -20.23
CA ASN A 126 22.07 -13.59 -19.23
C ASN A 126 22.75 -12.39 -18.52
N PRO A 127 22.80 -12.35 -17.18
CA PRO A 127 23.24 -11.17 -16.46
C PRO A 127 24.73 -10.87 -16.62
N TRP A 128 25.59 -11.89 -16.80
CA TRP A 128 27.02 -11.70 -17.07
C TRP A 128 27.27 -11.10 -18.46
N VAL A 129 26.42 -11.39 -19.45
CA VAL A 129 26.47 -10.72 -20.75
C VAL A 129 26.24 -9.22 -20.58
N VAL A 130 25.22 -8.85 -19.79
CA VAL A 130 24.92 -7.43 -19.53
C VAL A 130 26.04 -6.76 -18.75
N GLY A 131 26.55 -7.39 -17.68
CA GLY A 131 27.68 -6.88 -16.90
C GLY A 131 28.95 -6.69 -17.75
N ALA A 132 29.28 -7.64 -18.63
CA ALA A 132 30.40 -7.51 -19.55
C ALA A 132 30.24 -6.33 -20.52
N LEU A 133 29.04 -6.14 -21.08
CA LEU A 133 28.76 -5.00 -21.96
C LEU A 133 28.86 -3.66 -21.24
N VAL A 134 28.36 -3.57 -19.99
CA VAL A 134 28.50 -2.37 -19.16
C VAL A 134 29.97 -2.03 -18.96
N ARG A 135 30.76 -3.02 -18.50
CA ARG A 135 32.19 -2.84 -18.25
C ARG A 135 32.94 -2.41 -19.51
N LEU A 136 32.72 -3.11 -20.62
CA LEU A 136 33.39 -2.80 -21.89
C LEU A 136 33.02 -1.42 -22.44
N ALA A 137 31.78 -0.95 -22.25
CA ALA A 137 31.37 0.39 -22.63
C ALA A 137 32.09 1.47 -21.78
N ILE A 138 32.24 1.24 -20.47
CA ILE A 138 33.00 2.14 -19.58
C ILE A 138 34.48 2.14 -19.96
N GLU A 139 35.09 0.98 -20.19
CA GLU A 139 36.49 0.85 -20.64
C GLU A 139 36.74 1.49 -22.03
N ALA A 140 35.71 1.54 -22.88
CA ALA A 140 35.75 2.27 -24.14
C ALA A 140 35.75 3.79 -23.98
N GLY A 141 35.39 4.29 -22.79
CA GLY A 141 35.37 5.70 -22.44
C GLY A 141 33.97 6.32 -22.35
N ALA A 142 32.90 5.52 -22.22
CA ALA A 142 31.55 6.05 -22.00
C ALA A 142 31.51 6.97 -20.78
N GLY A 143 30.84 8.12 -20.91
CA GLY A 143 30.64 9.04 -19.77
C GLY A 143 29.60 8.52 -18.78
N LYS A 144 28.64 7.72 -19.27
CA LYS A 144 27.57 7.11 -18.47
C LYS A 144 27.03 5.87 -19.18
N VAL A 145 26.77 4.81 -18.43
CA VAL A 145 26.15 3.57 -18.95
C VAL A 145 24.93 3.22 -18.12
N SER A 146 23.77 3.19 -18.77
CA SER A 146 22.47 2.93 -18.15
C SER A 146 21.85 1.63 -18.66
N VAL A 147 21.10 0.92 -17.81
CA VAL A 147 20.38 -0.31 -18.19
C VAL A 147 18.87 -0.11 -18.06
N LEU A 148 18.15 -0.41 -19.14
CA LEU A 148 16.70 -0.20 -19.24
C LEU A 148 16.00 -1.40 -19.87
N ASP A 149 14.93 -1.88 -19.25
CA ASP A 149 13.93 -2.73 -19.88
C ASP A 149 12.58 -2.66 -19.14
N TYR A 150 11.52 -2.39 -19.88
CA TYR A 150 10.14 -2.41 -19.39
C TYR A 150 9.48 -3.77 -19.69
N GLY A 151 9.61 -4.68 -18.72
CA GLY A 151 9.00 -6.01 -18.76
C GLY A 151 7.47 -6.01 -18.72
N PHE A 152 6.85 -7.16 -18.97
CA PHE A 152 5.38 -7.29 -19.01
C PHE A 152 4.77 -7.92 -17.77
N ALA A 153 5.57 -8.54 -16.91
CA ALA A 153 5.07 -9.25 -15.74
C ALA A 153 5.74 -8.78 -14.45
N GLY A 154 4.89 -8.48 -13.47
CA GLY A 154 5.29 -8.07 -12.14
C GLY A 154 5.84 -6.64 -12.08
N SER A 155 6.49 -6.31 -10.96
CA SER A 155 7.10 -4.98 -10.79
C SER A 155 8.49 -4.95 -11.44
N PRO A 156 8.87 -3.87 -12.13
CA PRO A 156 10.21 -3.77 -12.72
C PRO A 156 11.34 -3.99 -11.70
N ALA A 157 11.24 -3.42 -10.51
CA ALA A 157 12.25 -3.59 -9.46
C ALA A 157 12.50 -5.08 -9.09
N ARG A 158 11.43 -5.88 -8.92
CA ARG A 158 11.57 -7.32 -8.69
C ARG A 158 12.13 -8.06 -9.90
N ALA A 159 11.73 -7.69 -11.13
CA ALA A 159 12.23 -8.33 -12.34
C ALA A 159 13.75 -8.12 -12.49
N TYR A 160 14.23 -6.89 -12.27
CA TYR A 160 15.65 -6.55 -12.29
C TYR A 160 16.44 -7.32 -11.22
N ALA A 161 15.97 -7.35 -9.97
CA ALA A 161 16.61 -8.12 -8.91
C ALA A 161 16.60 -9.63 -9.20
N ARG A 162 15.45 -10.18 -9.61
CA ARG A 162 15.29 -11.62 -9.90
C ARG A 162 16.13 -12.08 -11.09
N SER A 163 16.36 -11.22 -12.07
CA SER A 163 17.17 -11.54 -13.25
C SER A 163 18.67 -11.67 -12.96
N GLY A 164 19.16 -11.11 -11.85
CA GLY A 164 20.59 -10.94 -11.58
C GLY A 164 21.27 -9.83 -12.40
N ILE A 165 20.57 -9.22 -13.37
CA ILE A 165 21.12 -8.12 -14.19
C ILE A 165 21.42 -6.90 -13.32
N GLN A 166 20.57 -6.64 -12.32
CA GLN A 166 20.79 -5.53 -11.39
C GLN A 166 22.18 -5.63 -10.73
N ASP A 167 22.51 -6.78 -10.17
CA ASP A 167 23.76 -6.96 -9.44
C ASP A 167 24.97 -6.87 -10.38
N GLN A 168 24.90 -7.49 -11.56
CA GLN A 168 25.99 -7.47 -12.54
C GLN A 168 26.20 -6.08 -13.16
N ALA A 169 25.14 -5.34 -13.48
CA ALA A 169 25.25 -4.00 -14.02
C ALA A 169 25.84 -3.01 -13.01
N LEU A 170 25.39 -3.07 -11.75
CA LEU A 170 25.94 -2.23 -10.68
C LEU A 170 27.39 -2.58 -10.37
N ALA A 171 27.73 -3.88 -10.30
CA ALA A 171 29.10 -4.33 -10.08
C ALA A 171 30.07 -3.87 -11.19
N ALA A 172 29.58 -3.77 -12.43
CA ALA A 172 30.33 -3.26 -13.57
C ALA A 172 30.43 -1.72 -13.63
N GLY A 173 29.78 -0.99 -12.71
CA GLY A 173 29.80 0.48 -12.65
C GLY A 173 28.71 1.17 -13.47
N GLY A 174 27.72 0.43 -13.99
CA GLY A 174 26.55 0.99 -14.65
C GLY A 174 25.46 1.42 -13.67
N GLU A 175 24.43 2.09 -14.18
CA GLU A 175 23.24 2.47 -13.42
C GLU A 175 21.96 1.83 -13.98
N LEU A 176 21.01 1.56 -13.10
CA LEU A 176 19.67 1.10 -13.50
C LEU A 176 18.74 2.29 -13.59
N LEU A 177 18.01 2.41 -14.70
CA LEU A 177 17.02 3.47 -14.82
C LEU A 177 15.77 3.13 -13.99
N ALA A 178 15.34 4.09 -13.18
CA ALA A 178 14.07 4.00 -12.46
C ALA A 178 12.94 4.10 -13.49
N LEU A 179 12.18 3.02 -13.67
CA LEU A 179 11.09 2.95 -14.63
C LEU A 179 9.85 3.67 -14.08
N THR A 180 9.68 4.93 -14.48
CA THR A 180 8.46 5.70 -14.26
C THR A 180 7.67 5.87 -15.56
N ARG A 181 6.34 5.90 -15.43
CA ARG A 181 5.43 6.20 -16.54
C ARG A 181 5.59 7.63 -17.09
N LEU A 182 6.09 8.57 -16.28
CA LEU A 182 6.29 9.95 -16.73
C LEU A 182 7.40 10.08 -17.79
N GLN A 183 8.35 9.14 -17.79
CA GLN A 183 9.47 9.12 -18.75
C GLN A 183 9.12 8.47 -20.09
N PHE A 184 7.90 7.97 -20.27
CA PHE A 184 7.42 7.51 -21.57
C PHE A 184 6.71 8.67 -22.26
N VAL A 185 7.32 9.17 -23.33
CA VAL A 185 6.84 10.35 -24.06
C VAL A 185 6.20 9.95 -25.38
N PRO A 186 5.08 10.57 -25.76
CA PRO A 186 4.51 10.41 -27.09
C PRO A 186 5.55 10.76 -28.15
N THR A 187 5.82 9.82 -29.05
CA THR A 187 6.85 9.93 -30.09
C THR A 187 6.25 9.52 -31.44
N ASP A 188 6.40 10.37 -32.43
CA ASP A 188 5.93 10.11 -33.79
C ASP A 188 6.87 9.15 -34.53
N LEU A 189 6.29 8.25 -35.33
CA LEU A 189 6.99 7.28 -36.16
C LEU A 189 6.78 7.67 -37.63
N PRO A 190 7.61 8.57 -38.19
CA PRO A 190 7.32 9.22 -39.47
C PRO A 190 7.29 8.25 -40.67
N GLN A 191 8.00 7.13 -40.57
CA GLN A 191 8.04 6.07 -41.58
C GLN A 191 7.16 4.87 -41.20
N GLY A 192 6.48 4.90 -40.05
CA GLY A 192 5.61 3.81 -39.62
C GLY A 192 4.39 3.69 -40.53
N LEU A 193 4.03 2.48 -40.95
CA LEU A 193 2.92 2.22 -41.86
C LEU A 193 1.61 1.96 -41.12
N ASP A 194 1.66 1.12 -40.08
CA ASP A 194 0.53 0.73 -39.24
C ASP A 194 0.60 1.46 -37.88
N LEU A 195 1.77 1.44 -37.23
CA LEU A 195 2.02 2.18 -35.99
C LEU A 195 2.59 3.57 -36.31
N ARG A 196 1.78 4.61 -36.13
CA ARG A 196 2.17 6.01 -36.44
C ARG A 196 2.80 6.76 -35.28
N SER A 197 2.58 6.31 -34.05
CA SER A 197 3.14 6.91 -32.84
C SER A 197 3.22 5.87 -31.72
N ALA A 198 4.16 6.04 -30.80
CA ALA A 198 4.28 5.22 -29.59
C ALA A 198 4.75 6.07 -28.40
N GLU A 199 4.40 5.65 -27.18
CA GLU A 199 4.99 6.23 -25.96
C GLU A 199 6.32 5.53 -25.67
N ILE A 200 7.43 6.20 -25.98
CA ILE A 200 8.79 5.65 -25.90
C ILE A 200 9.52 6.27 -24.71
N HIS A 201 10.29 5.45 -23.99
CA HIS A 201 11.08 5.91 -22.86
C HIS A 201 12.16 6.90 -23.31
N GLU A 202 12.23 8.08 -22.68
CA GLU A 202 13.14 9.18 -23.08
C GLU A 202 14.60 8.76 -23.16
N ALA A 203 15.07 7.89 -22.26
CA ALA A 203 16.45 7.38 -22.31
C ALA A 203 16.78 6.64 -23.63
N ALA A 204 15.82 5.94 -24.23
CA ALA A 204 16.03 5.28 -25.52
C ALA A 204 16.11 6.28 -26.68
N LEU A 205 15.54 7.48 -26.53
CA LEU A 205 15.58 8.55 -27.53
C LEU A 205 16.80 9.46 -27.36
N ASN A 206 17.24 9.67 -26.12
CA ASN A 206 18.23 10.70 -25.77
C ASN A 206 19.65 10.16 -25.55
N SER A 207 19.85 8.83 -25.50
CA SER A 207 21.21 8.26 -25.41
C SER A 207 21.96 8.35 -26.73
N ASP A 208 23.24 8.66 -26.67
CA ASP A 208 24.11 8.75 -27.85
C ASP A 208 24.28 7.37 -28.52
N VAL A 209 24.30 6.31 -27.72
CA VAL A 209 24.43 4.92 -28.18
C VAL A 209 23.40 4.03 -27.48
N VAL A 210 22.67 3.23 -28.25
CA VAL A 210 21.78 2.19 -27.72
C VAL A 210 22.32 0.82 -28.14
N ILE A 211 22.74 0.02 -27.16
CA ILE A 211 23.18 -1.36 -27.35
C ILE A 211 22.00 -2.28 -27.02
N ASN A 212 21.38 -2.83 -28.06
CA ASN A 212 20.25 -3.73 -27.96
C ASN A 212 20.72 -5.19 -27.75
N VAL A 213 20.33 -5.83 -26.64
CA VAL A 213 20.84 -7.14 -26.20
C VAL A 213 19.71 -8.18 -26.11
N PRO A 214 19.16 -8.62 -27.25
CA PRO A 214 18.10 -9.62 -27.27
C PRO A 214 18.61 -11.00 -26.83
N ILE A 215 17.69 -11.85 -26.39
CA ILE A 215 17.92 -13.30 -26.29
C ILE A 215 17.22 -13.97 -27.48
N ALA A 216 17.91 -14.90 -28.14
CA ALA A 216 17.35 -15.66 -29.26
C ALA A 216 16.49 -16.81 -28.73
N LYS A 217 15.18 -16.78 -29.03
CA LYS A 217 14.23 -17.87 -28.78
C LYS A 217 13.19 -17.93 -29.91
N THR A 218 12.57 -19.09 -30.07
CA THR A 218 11.43 -19.25 -30.97
C THR A 218 10.22 -18.45 -30.45
N HIS A 219 9.36 -18.01 -31.37
CA HIS A 219 8.18 -17.20 -31.04
C HIS A 219 7.05 -17.44 -32.04
N GLY A 220 5.81 -17.60 -31.55
CA GLY A 220 4.65 -17.99 -32.38
C GLY A 220 4.41 -17.09 -33.61
N LEU A 221 4.40 -15.76 -33.44
CA LEU A 221 4.17 -14.82 -34.55
C LEU A 221 5.47 -14.35 -35.21
N ALA A 222 6.37 -13.73 -34.43
CA ALA A 222 7.63 -13.21 -34.95
C ALA A 222 8.61 -14.28 -35.46
N ARG A 223 8.31 -15.57 -35.29
CA ARG A 223 9.15 -16.76 -35.54
C ARG A 223 10.38 -16.85 -34.61
N LEU A 224 11.11 -15.74 -34.46
CA LEU A 224 12.29 -15.60 -33.62
C LEU A 224 12.23 -14.28 -32.83
N THR A 225 12.75 -14.29 -31.61
CA THR A 225 12.96 -13.05 -30.85
C THR A 225 14.38 -12.54 -31.07
N LEU A 226 14.51 -11.40 -31.73
CA LEU A 226 15.78 -10.76 -32.02
C LEU A 226 15.68 -9.25 -31.76
N GLY A 227 16.58 -8.46 -32.33
CA GLY A 227 16.73 -7.03 -32.04
C GLY A 227 15.43 -6.24 -32.09
N MET A 228 14.66 -6.33 -33.19
CA MET A 228 13.41 -5.55 -33.34
C MET A 228 12.40 -5.85 -32.24
N LYS A 229 12.16 -7.13 -31.92
CA LYS A 229 11.22 -7.51 -30.86
C LYS A 229 11.67 -7.05 -29.48
N ASN A 230 12.97 -7.03 -29.22
CA ASN A 230 13.48 -6.58 -27.93
C ASN A 230 13.22 -5.09 -27.67
N LEU A 231 12.98 -4.28 -28.71
CA LEU A 231 12.60 -2.87 -28.54
C LEU A 231 11.22 -2.68 -27.90
N MET A 232 10.38 -3.72 -27.81
CA MET A 232 9.11 -3.64 -27.07
C MET A 232 9.31 -3.27 -25.59
N GLY A 233 10.49 -3.50 -25.04
CA GLY A 233 10.83 -3.11 -23.67
C GLY A 233 11.22 -1.64 -23.51
N VAL A 234 11.15 -0.80 -24.55
CA VAL A 234 11.32 0.66 -24.42
C VAL A 234 10.01 1.44 -24.57
N ILE A 235 8.88 0.75 -24.76
CA ILE A 235 7.56 1.38 -24.94
C ILE A 235 6.60 1.04 -23.80
N LEU A 236 5.64 1.93 -23.54
CA LEU A 236 4.66 1.73 -22.47
C LEU A 236 3.59 0.69 -22.87
N ASP A 237 2.93 0.89 -24.02
CA ASP A 237 1.87 0.02 -24.50
C ASP A 237 2.38 -1.04 -25.49
N ARG A 238 3.07 -2.04 -24.93
CA ARG A 238 3.56 -3.19 -25.70
C ARG A 238 2.47 -4.07 -26.32
N GLN A 239 1.24 -4.04 -25.79
CA GLN A 239 0.19 -4.96 -26.24
C GLN A 239 -0.29 -4.60 -27.64
N THR A 240 -0.33 -3.29 -27.94
CA THR A 240 -0.67 -2.78 -29.28
C THR A 240 0.23 -3.32 -30.40
N ILE A 241 1.49 -3.66 -30.11
CA ILE A 241 2.43 -4.18 -31.10
C ILE A 241 2.00 -5.57 -31.60
N HIS A 242 1.26 -6.36 -30.82
CA HIS A 242 0.91 -7.73 -31.23
C HIS A 242 -0.17 -7.79 -32.31
N ARG A 243 -0.86 -6.69 -32.60
CA ARG A 243 -1.68 -6.56 -33.81
C ARG A 243 -0.73 -6.31 -34.98
N ASN A 244 -0.66 -7.21 -35.97
CA ASN A 244 0.26 -7.08 -37.09
C ASN A 244 1.74 -6.89 -36.66
N ILE A 245 2.20 -7.81 -35.81
CA ILE A 245 3.49 -7.69 -35.10
C ILE A 245 4.69 -7.49 -36.01
N GLY A 246 4.71 -8.10 -37.20
CA GLY A 246 5.82 -7.93 -38.14
C GLY A 246 5.99 -6.48 -38.56
N GLN A 247 4.90 -5.86 -39.04
CA GLN A 247 4.93 -4.47 -39.49
C GLN A 247 5.12 -3.51 -38.32
N ARG A 248 4.41 -3.69 -37.20
CA ARG A 248 4.52 -2.76 -36.06
C ARG A 248 5.89 -2.80 -35.38
N LEU A 249 6.57 -3.94 -35.38
CA LEU A 249 7.97 -4.00 -34.93
C LEU A 249 8.90 -3.24 -35.87
N ALA A 250 8.70 -3.34 -37.19
CA ALA A 250 9.47 -2.55 -38.16
C ALA A 250 9.18 -1.05 -38.01
N ASP A 251 7.92 -0.66 -37.86
CA ASP A 251 7.51 0.73 -37.62
C ASP A 251 8.17 1.31 -36.36
N LEU A 252 8.26 0.53 -35.28
CA LEU A 252 8.91 0.95 -34.04
C LEU A 252 10.40 1.30 -34.22
N THR A 253 11.09 0.66 -35.17
CA THR A 253 12.50 1.00 -35.48
C THR A 253 12.66 2.35 -36.18
N CYS A 254 11.56 2.92 -36.67
CA CYS A 254 11.56 4.24 -37.32
C CYS A 254 11.55 5.40 -36.32
N ALA A 255 11.53 5.11 -35.01
CA ALA A 255 11.60 6.11 -33.97
C ALA A 255 12.87 6.95 -34.12
N ARG A 256 12.69 8.27 -34.26
CA ARG A 256 13.80 9.23 -34.26
C ARG A 256 13.63 10.13 -33.04
N SER A 257 14.76 10.53 -32.45
CA SER A 257 14.76 11.67 -31.55
C SER A 257 14.22 12.87 -32.32
N THR A 258 13.10 13.43 -31.87
CA THR A 258 12.71 14.77 -32.33
C THR A 258 13.80 15.72 -31.86
N PRO A 259 14.44 16.50 -32.75
CA PRO A 259 15.29 17.59 -32.30
C PRO A 259 14.43 18.50 -31.44
N SER A 260 14.79 18.66 -30.17
CA SER A 260 14.23 19.71 -29.34
C SER A 260 14.51 21.05 -30.04
N SER A 261 13.46 21.69 -30.56
CA SER A 261 13.55 23.02 -31.15
C SER A 261 13.72 24.08 -30.06
N PRO A 262 14.06 25.32 -30.43
CA PRO A 262 15.33 25.99 -30.18
C PRO A 262 15.44 26.62 -28.79
N ALA A 263 16.68 26.81 -28.35
CA ALA A 263 17.03 27.58 -27.16
C ALA A 263 16.39 28.98 -27.16
N PRO A 264 15.76 29.43 -26.06
CA PRO A 264 15.45 30.83 -25.89
C PRO A 264 16.71 31.59 -25.47
N THR A 265 16.99 32.60 -26.27
CA THR A 265 17.99 33.64 -26.11
C THR A 265 18.01 34.23 -24.71
N SER A 266 19.21 34.30 -24.16
CA SER A 266 19.60 34.94 -22.90
C SER A 266 19.18 36.40 -22.80
N TRP A 267 18.52 36.77 -21.70
CA TRP A 267 18.58 38.11 -21.12
C TRP A 267 18.54 38.03 -19.59
N LEU A 268 19.66 38.34 -18.97
CA LEU A 268 19.80 38.82 -17.59
C LEU A 268 20.44 40.22 -17.68
N PRO A 269 20.15 41.13 -16.74
CA PRO A 269 21.10 41.26 -15.62
C PRO A 269 20.46 41.52 -14.25
N THR A 270 21.21 41.10 -13.22
CA THR A 270 21.05 41.41 -11.80
C THR A 270 21.41 42.88 -11.48
N PRO A 271 21.10 43.36 -10.26
CA PRO A 271 22.23 43.74 -9.40
C PRO A 271 22.06 43.48 -7.88
N THR A 272 23.14 42.92 -7.31
CA THR A 272 23.86 43.24 -6.06
C THR A 272 23.19 43.87 -4.82
N ALA A 273 23.49 43.26 -3.67
CA ALA A 273 23.37 43.79 -2.31
C ALA A 273 24.44 44.86 -1.95
N PRO A 274 24.28 45.54 -0.80
CA PRO A 274 25.42 45.65 0.13
C PRO A 274 25.06 45.41 1.62
N ARG A 275 26.15 45.24 2.40
CA ARG A 275 26.24 44.84 3.81
C ARG A 275 26.13 46.00 4.82
N SER A 276 25.84 45.58 6.07
CA SER A 276 26.45 45.99 7.36
C SER A 276 25.79 47.07 8.24
N SER A 277 25.46 46.67 9.48
CA SER A 277 26.16 47.04 10.74
C SER A 277 25.25 47.43 11.95
N ALA A 278 25.72 47.00 13.13
CA ALA A 278 25.61 47.61 14.47
C ALA A 278 24.29 47.63 15.28
N CYS A 279 24.26 46.69 16.24
CA CYS A 279 24.01 46.86 17.68
C CYS A 279 23.86 48.30 18.25
N SER A 280 22.82 48.54 19.07
CA SER A 280 22.93 49.25 20.37
C SER A 280 21.62 49.22 21.19
N ARG A 281 21.79 49.31 22.52
CA ARG A 281 20.78 49.27 23.59
C ARG A 281 20.31 50.68 23.97
N ALA A 282 19.11 50.82 24.52
CA ALA A 282 18.75 51.72 25.64
C ALA A 282 17.32 51.34 26.10
N ILE A 283 17.10 50.82 27.31
CA ILE A 283 17.00 51.51 28.61
C ILE A 283 15.93 52.62 28.61
N TRP A 284 14.83 52.36 29.32
CA TRP A 284 14.09 53.38 30.06
C TRP A 284 13.79 52.86 31.47
N THR A 285 14.47 53.47 32.43
CA THR A 285 14.17 53.42 33.87
C THR A 285 13.31 54.63 34.20
N THR A 286 12.26 54.45 34.99
CA THR A 286 11.70 55.51 35.83
C THR A 286 11.43 54.98 37.22
N SER A 287 11.80 55.81 38.19
CA SER A 287 12.02 55.57 39.59
C SER A 287 10.80 55.88 40.48
N SER A 288 10.98 55.55 41.77
CA SER A 288 10.41 56.20 42.96
C SER A 288 9.23 55.47 43.65
N PRO A 289 8.96 55.73 44.94
CA PRO A 289 9.74 55.23 46.07
C PRO A 289 8.88 54.51 47.13
N ALA A 290 9.52 53.80 48.05
CA ALA A 290 8.88 53.15 49.20
C ALA A 290 8.55 54.14 50.33
N PRO A 291 7.62 53.76 51.24
CA PRO A 291 7.74 54.17 52.64
C PRO A 291 7.67 52.99 53.63
N PRO A 292 8.02 53.24 54.91
CA PRO A 292 8.49 52.23 55.84
C PRO A 292 7.47 51.92 56.94
N TRP A 293 7.42 50.66 57.39
CA TRP A 293 7.32 50.32 58.81
C TRP A 293 7.54 48.82 59.02
N ALA A 294 8.39 48.55 60.01
CA ALA A 294 8.66 47.24 60.56
C ALA A 294 7.59 46.84 61.58
N TRP A 295 7.70 45.59 62.06
CA TRP A 295 7.08 44.97 63.24
C TRP A 295 5.90 44.02 62.98
N GLY A 296 6.08 42.76 63.42
CA GLY A 296 5.11 41.66 63.30
C GLY A 296 5.68 40.32 62.81
N GLY A 297 7.00 40.12 62.88
CA GLY A 297 7.69 39.00 62.26
C GLY A 297 7.93 37.78 63.15
N ALA A 298 6.89 37.02 63.54
CA ALA A 298 7.12 35.66 64.05
C ALA A 298 5.93 34.70 63.85
N ILE A 299 4.69 35.17 63.95
CA ILE A 299 3.50 34.30 63.85
C ILE A 299 3.01 34.15 62.39
N TRP A 300 3.22 35.16 61.55
CA TRP A 300 2.82 35.14 60.12
C TRP A 300 3.72 34.28 59.22
N ARG A 301 5.00 34.07 59.58
CA ARG A 301 5.96 33.30 58.77
C ARG A 301 5.69 31.79 58.78
N ARG A 302 5.08 31.24 59.83
CA ARG A 302 4.61 29.83 59.85
C ARG A 302 3.29 29.63 59.08
N CYS A 303 2.44 30.66 59.01
CA CYS A 303 1.19 30.61 58.25
C CYS A 303 1.40 30.82 56.73
N ALA A 304 2.30 31.72 56.33
CA ALA A 304 2.67 31.99 54.93
C ALA A 304 3.52 30.87 54.29
N SER A 305 4.36 30.17 55.07
CA SER A 305 5.11 28.99 54.59
C SER A 305 4.22 27.76 54.39
N ARG A 306 3.16 27.56 55.20
CA ARG A 306 2.11 26.55 54.94
C ARG A 306 1.24 26.92 53.74
N ARG A 307 0.79 28.18 53.62
CA ARG A 307 0.03 28.66 52.44
C ARG A 307 0.83 28.57 51.13
N SER A 308 2.13 28.88 51.14
CA SER A 308 2.98 28.76 49.94
C SER A 308 3.35 27.31 49.61
N ARG A 309 3.43 26.40 50.60
CA ARG A 309 3.62 24.95 50.35
C ARG A 309 2.34 24.31 49.79
N LEU A 310 1.17 24.63 50.36
CA LEU A 310 -0.14 24.22 49.83
C LEU A 310 -0.45 24.84 48.47
N ALA A 311 -0.09 26.10 48.22
CA ALA A 311 -0.23 26.74 46.91
C ALA A 311 0.71 26.13 45.87
N ARG A 312 1.95 25.75 46.24
CA ARG A 312 2.88 25.01 45.37
C ARG A 312 2.43 23.57 45.11
N GLU A 313 1.84 22.88 46.08
CA GLU A 313 1.23 21.56 45.90
C GLU A 313 -0.05 21.64 45.05
N ALA A 314 -0.89 22.66 45.26
CA ALA A 314 -2.03 22.96 44.42
C ALA A 314 -1.58 23.26 42.98
N HIS A 315 -0.58 24.11 42.76
CA HIS A 315 0.02 24.39 41.44
C HIS A 315 0.66 23.14 40.80
N ARG A 316 1.31 22.27 41.58
CA ARG A 316 1.83 20.97 41.07
C ARG A 316 0.69 20.02 40.69
N ARG A 317 -0.43 20.02 41.42
CA ARG A 317 -1.66 19.27 41.07
C ARG A 317 -2.38 19.88 39.85
N VAL A 318 -2.39 21.21 39.67
CA VAL A 318 -2.82 21.93 38.43
C VAL A 318 -2.03 21.43 37.23
N ARG A 319 -0.69 21.50 37.30
CA ARG A 319 0.20 21.18 36.19
C ARG A 319 0.17 19.69 35.81
N ARG A 320 0.04 18.79 36.79
CA ARG A 320 -0.07 17.33 36.57
C ARG A 320 -1.38 16.92 35.86
N ARG A 321 -2.50 17.63 36.06
CA ARG A 321 -3.81 17.26 35.47
C ARG A 321 -4.05 17.84 34.07
N ALA A 322 -3.54 19.04 33.78
CA ALA A 322 -3.46 19.57 32.41
C ALA A 322 -2.56 18.70 31.50
N GLY A 323 -1.64 17.93 32.08
CA GLY A 323 -0.80 16.96 31.36
C GLY A 323 -1.56 15.73 30.84
N TRP A 324 -2.65 15.31 31.48
CA TRP A 324 -3.37 14.09 31.10
C TRP A 324 -4.20 14.25 29.82
N LYS A 325 -4.84 15.41 29.63
CA LYS A 325 -5.51 15.74 28.37
C LYS A 325 -4.51 15.81 27.20
N ARG A 326 -3.36 16.44 27.42
CA ARG A 326 -2.27 16.48 26.43
C ARG A 326 -1.71 15.09 26.14
N ALA A 327 -1.54 14.26 27.17
CA ALA A 327 -1.12 12.87 27.00
C ALA A 327 -2.14 12.08 26.18
N ARG A 328 -3.44 12.23 26.44
CA ARG A 328 -4.51 11.64 25.62
C ARG A 328 -4.43 12.08 24.17
N GLN A 329 -4.35 13.38 23.92
CA GLN A 329 -4.26 13.94 22.57
C GLN A 329 -3.01 13.43 21.84
N ALA A 330 -1.88 13.32 22.54
CA ALA A 330 -0.67 12.73 21.99
C ALA A 330 -0.87 11.25 21.65
N VAL A 331 -1.51 10.45 22.52
CA VAL A 331 -1.81 9.04 22.24
C VAL A 331 -2.78 8.90 21.05
N GLN A 332 -3.81 9.75 20.95
CA GLN A 332 -4.70 9.77 19.79
C GLN A 332 -3.97 10.08 18.49
N ALA A 333 -3.13 11.12 18.49
CA ALA A 333 -2.34 11.49 17.34
C ALA A 333 -1.38 10.37 16.94
N LEU A 334 -0.66 9.80 17.89
CA LEU A 334 0.24 8.67 17.66
C LEU A 334 -0.50 7.42 17.15
N SER A 335 -1.70 7.13 17.68
CA SER A 335 -2.50 5.98 17.24
C SER A 335 -3.05 6.18 15.83
N LEU A 336 -3.52 7.39 15.50
CA LEU A 336 -3.97 7.72 14.15
C LEU A 336 -2.81 7.69 13.15
N VAL A 337 -1.66 8.29 13.50
CA VAL A 337 -0.44 8.25 12.67
C VAL A 337 0.03 6.81 12.49
N GLY A 338 0.05 6.01 13.56
CA GLY A 338 0.38 4.58 13.48
C GLY A 338 -0.59 3.81 12.58
N PHE A 339 -1.90 4.05 12.70
CA PHE A 339 -2.92 3.45 11.83
C PHE A 339 -2.73 3.83 10.35
N LEU A 340 -2.47 5.12 10.06
CA LEU A 340 -2.20 5.59 8.69
C LEU A 340 -0.87 5.05 8.14
N ALA A 341 0.16 4.95 8.98
CA ALA A 341 1.44 4.36 8.59
C ALA A 341 1.29 2.87 8.25
N LEU A 342 0.54 2.11 9.06
CA LEU A 342 0.20 0.72 8.76
C LEU A 342 -0.65 0.59 7.49
N PHE A 343 -1.58 1.52 7.26
CA PHE A 343 -2.35 1.58 6.01
C PHE A 343 -1.45 1.79 4.78
N VAL A 344 -0.51 2.74 4.84
CA VAL A 344 0.45 2.97 3.74
C VAL A 344 1.35 1.74 3.55
N ALA A 345 1.85 1.17 4.65
CA ALA A 345 2.72 0.00 4.64
C ALA A 345 2.02 -1.30 4.23
N SER A 346 0.68 -1.30 4.12
CA SER A 346 -0.09 -2.46 3.65
C SER A 346 0.06 -2.74 2.15
N SER A 347 0.74 -1.86 1.40
CA SER A 347 1.30 -2.16 0.07
C SER A 347 2.82 -2.12 0.06
N GLY A 348 3.43 -2.80 -0.92
CA GLY A 348 4.87 -2.68 -1.18
C GLY A 348 5.77 -3.40 -0.19
N GLY A 349 5.24 -4.24 0.71
CA GLY A 349 6.04 -5.08 1.60
C GLY A 349 6.84 -4.31 2.66
N LEU A 350 6.39 -3.10 3.03
CA LEU A 350 7.08 -2.23 4.00
C LEU A 350 6.90 -2.67 5.46
N ALA A 351 5.85 -3.42 5.77
CA ALA A 351 5.58 -3.96 7.09
C ALA A 351 5.24 -5.45 7.02
N SER A 352 5.49 -6.16 8.12
CA SER A 352 5.10 -7.57 8.22
C SER A 352 3.57 -7.71 8.23
N PRO A 353 3.02 -8.83 7.72
CA PRO A 353 1.58 -9.04 7.71
C PRO A 353 0.91 -8.95 9.08
N GLU A 354 1.64 -9.31 10.15
CA GLU A 354 1.15 -9.24 11.52
C GLU A 354 0.94 -7.80 12.00
N LEU A 355 1.83 -6.88 11.61
CA LEU A 355 1.66 -5.47 11.94
C LEU A 355 0.46 -4.86 11.22
N ILE A 356 0.23 -5.27 9.96
CA ILE A 356 -0.92 -4.82 9.16
C ILE A 356 -2.24 -5.32 9.74
N GLY A 357 -2.27 -6.56 10.27
CA GLY A 357 -3.44 -7.16 10.92
C GLY A 357 -3.81 -6.56 12.28
N LEU A 358 -2.84 -5.96 12.98
CA LEU A 358 -2.97 -5.51 14.37
C LEU A 358 -4.21 -4.63 14.66
N PRO A 359 -4.57 -3.62 13.85
CA PRO A 359 -5.75 -2.79 14.12
C PRO A 359 -7.05 -3.60 14.17
N PHE A 360 -7.15 -4.66 13.37
CA PHE A 360 -8.32 -5.52 13.29
C PHE A 360 -8.34 -6.54 14.44
N TRP A 361 -7.18 -7.10 14.80
CA TRP A 361 -7.09 -8.07 15.90
C TRP A 361 -7.32 -7.45 17.28
N LEU A 362 -7.04 -6.15 17.43
CA LEU A 362 -7.37 -5.40 18.64
C LEU A 362 -8.87 -5.01 18.72
N ASP A 363 -9.66 -5.31 17.69
CA ASP A 363 -11.10 -5.04 17.64
C ASP A 363 -11.91 -6.23 18.22
N PRO A 364 -12.44 -6.11 19.45
CA PRO A 364 -13.21 -7.21 20.04
C PRO A 364 -14.56 -7.45 19.39
N LEU A 365 -15.15 -6.49 18.68
CA LEU A 365 -16.38 -6.75 17.95
C LEU A 365 -16.08 -7.59 16.72
N ALA A 366 -15.11 -7.17 15.90
CA ALA A 366 -14.77 -7.86 14.67
C ALA A 366 -14.32 -9.31 14.95
N MET A 367 -13.46 -9.51 15.95
CA MET A 367 -12.96 -10.83 16.32
C MET A 367 -14.06 -11.73 16.91
N LEU A 368 -14.92 -11.19 17.76
CA LEU A 368 -16.04 -11.97 18.32
C LEU A 368 -17.05 -12.36 17.24
N ALA A 369 -17.48 -11.41 16.42
CA ALA A 369 -18.44 -11.66 15.35
C ALA A 369 -17.88 -12.68 14.35
N GLN A 370 -16.63 -12.52 13.92
CA GLN A 370 -15.99 -13.48 13.02
C GLN A 370 -15.86 -14.86 13.64
N SER A 371 -15.49 -14.98 14.93
CA SER A 371 -15.38 -16.27 15.60
C SER A 371 -16.73 -17.00 15.70
N ILE A 372 -17.81 -16.26 15.93
CA ILE A 372 -19.18 -16.79 15.94
C ILE A 372 -19.57 -17.27 14.53
N ALA A 373 -19.37 -16.42 13.50
CA ALA A 373 -19.77 -16.73 12.13
C ALA A 373 -18.99 -17.89 11.52
N ALA A 374 -17.66 -17.91 11.71
CA ALA A 374 -16.79 -18.98 11.23
C ALA A 374 -16.87 -20.26 12.08
N ARG A 375 -17.53 -20.21 13.26
CA ARG A 375 -17.54 -21.28 14.27
C ARG A 375 -16.13 -21.79 14.61
N ALA A 376 -15.16 -20.88 14.59
CA ALA A 376 -13.74 -21.17 14.77
C ALA A 376 -13.06 -20.02 15.53
N LEU A 377 -12.14 -20.35 16.43
CA LEU A 377 -11.38 -19.36 17.19
C LEU A 377 -9.95 -19.27 16.65
N LEU A 378 -9.65 -18.19 15.93
CA LEU A 378 -8.28 -17.91 15.49
C LEU A 378 -7.43 -17.48 16.69
N LEU A 379 -6.19 -17.99 16.81
CA LEU A 379 -5.29 -17.60 17.89
C LEU A 379 -5.03 -16.08 17.93
N THR A 380 -4.97 -15.44 16.75
CA THR A 380 -4.83 -13.98 16.62
C THR A 380 -6.02 -13.21 17.20
N SER A 381 -7.21 -13.82 17.27
CA SER A 381 -8.39 -13.22 17.91
C SER A 381 -8.19 -13.00 19.42
N ALA A 382 -7.25 -13.72 20.04
CA ALA A 382 -6.92 -13.52 21.45
C ALA A 382 -6.37 -12.11 21.75
N LEU A 383 -5.80 -11.41 20.76
CA LEU A 383 -5.33 -10.04 20.93
C LEU A 383 -6.47 -9.06 21.26
N ALA A 384 -7.70 -9.35 20.86
CA ALA A 384 -8.86 -8.55 21.23
C ALA A 384 -9.10 -8.53 22.75
N LEU A 385 -8.63 -9.57 23.47
CA LEU A 385 -8.71 -9.62 24.93
C LEU A 385 -7.91 -8.49 25.58
N LEU A 386 -6.86 -7.97 24.94
CA LEU A 386 -6.15 -6.79 25.44
C LEU A 386 -7.08 -5.57 25.52
N THR A 387 -7.92 -5.37 24.50
CA THR A 387 -8.92 -4.29 24.48
C THR A 387 -10.04 -4.54 25.50
N VAL A 388 -10.44 -5.81 25.69
CA VAL A 388 -11.42 -6.20 26.73
C VAL A 388 -10.85 -5.91 28.12
N VAL A 389 -9.64 -6.36 28.43
CA VAL A 389 -8.95 -6.13 29.71
C VAL A 389 -8.75 -4.64 29.96
N LEU A 390 -8.31 -3.89 28.95
CA LEU A 390 -8.22 -2.42 29.03
C LEU A 390 -9.58 -1.81 29.36
N THR A 391 -10.66 -2.32 28.77
CA THR A 391 -12.01 -1.83 29.01
C THR A 391 -12.52 -2.14 30.40
N LEU A 392 -12.20 -3.32 30.94
CA LEU A 392 -12.49 -3.70 32.33
C LEU A 392 -11.61 -2.94 33.33
N ALA A 393 -10.41 -2.52 32.95
CA ALA A 393 -9.52 -1.77 33.81
C ALA A 393 -9.94 -0.30 33.94
N VAL A 394 -10.19 0.38 32.82
CA VAL A 394 -10.36 1.86 32.78
C VAL A 394 -11.63 2.34 32.08
N GLY A 395 -12.51 1.45 31.65
CA GLY A 395 -13.72 1.78 30.89
C GLY A 395 -13.41 1.96 29.40
N ARG A 396 -14.24 2.71 28.67
CA ARG A 396 -14.15 2.84 27.18
C ARG A 396 -12.99 3.73 26.70
N ALA A 397 -11.81 3.58 27.28
CA ALA A 397 -10.61 4.33 26.92
C ALA A 397 -10.22 4.13 25.45
N TRP A 398 -10.42 2.93 24.88
CA TRP A 398 -10.17 2.66 23.45
C TRP A 398 -10.82 3.71 22.53
N CYS A 399 -12.11 4.00 22.75
CA CYS A 399 -12.87 4.97 21.97
C CYS A 399 -12.33 6.41 22.07
N GLY A 400 -11.71 6.77 23.20
CA GLY A 400 -11.21 8.12 23.49
C GLY A 400 -9.71 8.33 23.27
N TRP A 401 -8.93 7.24 23.11
CA TRP A 401 -7.47 7.26 23.08
C TRP A 401 -6.86 6.60 21.85
N LEU A 402 -7.43 5.49 21.36
CA LEU A 402 -6.79 4.63 20.35
C LEU A 402 -7.56 4.55 19.03
N CYS A 403 -8.90 4.56 19.08
CA CYS A 403 -9.76 4.36 17.90
C CYS A 403 -9.55 5.46 16.84
N PRO A 404 -9.21 5.12 15.58
CA PRO A 404 -8.96 6.11 14.52
C PRO A 404 -10.22 6.93 14.21
N LEU A 405 -11.40 6.30 14.13
CA LEU A 405 -12.66 7.02 13.95
C LEU A 405 -12.95 7.98 15.12
N GLY A 406 -12.64 7.56 16.35
CA GLY A 406 -12.78 8.39 17.54
C GLY A 406 -11.93 9.66 17.48
N THR A 407 -10.70 9.55 16.98
CA THR A 407 -9.81 10.69 16.75
C THR A 407 -10.33 11.60 15.62
N LEU A 408 -10.79 11.04 14.50
CA LEU A 408 -11.38 11.81 13.40
C LEU A 408 -12.60 12.62 13.85
N LEU A 409 -13.48 12.02 14.66
CA LEU A 409 -14.64 12.71 15.23
C LEU A 409 -14.22 13.86 16.16
N ASP A 410 -13.17 13.70 16.96
CA ASP A 410 -12.67 14.80 17.81
C ASP A 410 -12.11 15.96 16.97
N VAL A 411 -11.40 15.66 15.87
CA VAL A 411 -10.82 16.67 14.97
C VAL A 411 -11.90 17.47 14.24
N ILE A 412 -12.97 16.80 13.79
CA ILE A 412 -14.05 17.41 13.00
C ILE A 412 -15.11 18.08 13.88
N THR A 413 -15.01 17.97 15.22
CA THR A 413 -15.99 18.56 16.13
C THR A 413 -16.07 20.09 15.96
N PRO A 414 -17.26 20.67 15.69
CA PRO A 414 -17.42 22.11 15.50
C PRO A 414 -16.94 22.92 16.71
N ARG A 415 -16.26 24.05 16.45
CA ARG A 415 -15.75 24.96 17.50
C ARG A 415 -16.85 25.50 18.41
N ARG A 416 -18.03 25.79 17.85
CA ARG A 416 -19.25 26.10 18.60
C ARG A 416 -20.03 24.82 18.80
N ARG A 417 -20.02 24.29 20.03
CA ARG A 417 -20.82 23.11 20.36
C ARG A 417 -22.30 23.45 20.20
N PRO A 418 -23.10 22.61 19.52
CA PRO A 418 -24.54 22.80 19.52
C PRO A 418 -25.04 22.82 20.97
N ALA A 419 -26.03 23.68 21.25
CA ALA A 419 -26.70 23.69 22.55
C ALA A 419 -27.12 22.27 22.92
N ARG A 420 -27.01 21.92 24.20
CA ARG A 420 -27.37 20.58 24.71
C ARG A 420 -28.78 20.26 24.25
N ARG A 421 -28.92 19.34 23.29
CA ARG A 421 -30.22 18.85 22.84
C ARG A 421 -30.68 17.81 23.85
N GLU A 422 -31.49 18.25 24.81
CA GLU A 422 -32.31 17.35 25.61
C GLU A 422 -33.17 16.52 24.64
N GLY A 423 -33.23 15.19 24.81
CA GLY A 423 -33.97 14.29 23.89
C GLY A 423 -33.13 13.33 23.03
N LEU A 424 -31.80 13.28 23.19
CA LEU A 424 -30.94 12.27 22.54
C LEU A 424 -30.77 10.96 23.34
N GLU A 425 -31.39 10.87 24.51
CA GLU A 425 -31.37 9.69 25.39
C GLU A 425 -31.98 8.44 24.72
N PRO A 426 -33.12 8.52 23.98
CA PRO A 426 -33.68 7.36 23.29
C PRO A 426 -32.74 6.76 22.23
N TRP A 427 -31.85 7.57 21.65
CA TRP A 427 -30.91 7.11 20.62
C TRP A 427 -29.72 6.35 21.20
N ARG A 428 -29.47 6.41 22.51
CA ARG A 428 -28.35 5.71 23.15
C ARG A 428 -28.50 4.19 23.13
N SER A 429 -29.73 3.69 23.07
CA SER A 429 -30.01 2.26 22.92
C SER A 429 -29.71 1.72 21.53
N GLY A 430 -29.64 2.59 20.51
CA GLY A 430 -29.42 2.22 19.12
C GLY A 430 -28.13 1.40 18.91
N LYS A 431 -27.05 1.70 19.64
CA LYS A 431 -25.79 0.95 19.55
C LYS A 431 -25.89 -0.47 20.09
N TYR A 432 -26.78 -0.72 21.06
CA TYR A 432 -27.04 -2.06 21.59
C TYR A 432 -27.93 -2.84 20.64
N LEU A 433 -28.89 -2.19 19.99
CA LEU A 433 -29.65 -2.78 18.90
C LEU A 433 -28.73 -3.14 17.73
N ALA A 434 -27.87 -2.23 17.29
CA ALA A 434 -26.88 -2.48 16.22
C ALA A 434 -25.93 -3.63 16.59
N LEU A 435 -25.42 -3.65 17.83
CA LEU A 435 -24.61 -4.76 18.33
C LEU A 435 -25.38 -6.09 18.27
N ALA A 436 -26.61 -6.12 18.76
CA ALA A 436 -27.43 -7.33 18.78
C ALA A 436 -27.69 -7.84 17.36
N ILE A 437 -28.02 -6.95 16.40
CA ILE A 437 -28.22 -7.34 15.00
C ILE A 437 -26.92 -7.90 14.40
N VAL A 438 -25.76 -7.30 14.67
CA VAL A 438 -24.45 -7.83 14.20
C VAL A 438 -24.18 -9.22 14.78
N LEU A 439 -24.39 -9.43 16.08
CA LEU A 439 -24.13 -10.71 16.73
C LEU A 439 -25.13 -11.79 16.31
N VAL A 440 -26.42 -11.45 16.16
CA VAL A 440 -27.44 -12.37 15.63
C VAL A 440 -27.12 -12.74 14.19
N GLY A 441 -26.76 -11.77 13.34
CA GLY A 441 -26.32 -12.03 11.98
C GLY A 441 -25.11 -12.96 11.93
N ALA A 442 -24.14 -12.76 12.83
CA ALA A 442 -22.98 -13.64 12.94
C ALA A 442 -23.36 -15.08 13.34
N VAL A 443 -24.36 -15.29 14.23
CA VAL A 443 -24.86 -16.64 14.56
C VAL A 443 -25.39 -17.38 13.31
N PHE A 444 -26.00 -16.64 12.39
CA PHE A 444 -26.45 -17.16 11.09
C PHE A 444 -25.35 -17.18 10.01
N GLY A 445 -24.10 -16.88 10.36
CA GLY A 445 -22.95 -16.91 9.44
C GLY A 445 -22.78 -15.65 8.59
N SER A 446 -23.54 -14.58 8.82
CA SER A 446 -23.43 -13.32 8.07
C SER A 446 -22.63 -12.27 8.82
N LEU A 447 -21.55 -11.81 8.19
CA LEU A 447 -20.71 -10.71 8.67
C LEU A 447 -20.98 -9.37 7.95
N THR A 448 -22.04 -9.31 7.14
CA THR A 448 -22.33 -8.16 6.26
C THR A 448 -22.40 -6.84 7.03
N LEU A 449 -22.94 -6.85 8.25
CA LEU A 449 -23.12 -5.66 9.06
C LEU A 449 -21.87 -5.18 9.82
N LEU A 450 -20.75 -5.92 9.75
CA LEU A 450 -19.44 -5.40 10.16
C LEU A 450 -18.99 -4.22 9.29
N VAL A 451 -19.72 -3.92 8.22
CA VAL A 451 -19.67 -2.66 7.49
C VAL A 451 -19.69 -1.40 8.37
N PHE A 452 -20.36 -1.46 9.53
CA PHE A 452 -20.47 -0.35 10.49
C PHE A 452 -19.43 -0.39 11.61
N ASP A 453 -18.51 -1.35 11.58
CA ASP A 453 -17.38 -1.37 12.50
C ASP A 453 -16.45 -0.15 12.26
N PRO A 454 -16.09 0.62 13.29
CA PRO A 454 -15.36 1.88 13.11
C PRO A 454 -13.94 1.72 12.55
N ILE A 455 -13.28 0.57 12.75
CA ILE A 455 -11.90 0.36 12.27
C ILE A 455 -11.95 -0.06 10.80
N THR A 456 -12.78 -1.05 10.47
CA THR A 456 -12.95 -1.50 9.09
C THR A 456 -13.56 -0.42 8.20
N LEU A 457 -14.48 0.42 8.72
CA LEU A 457 -15.07 1.53 7.98
C LEU A 457 -14.02 2.54 7.52
N VAL A 458 -13.13 2.97 8.42
CA VAL A 458 -12.08 3.94 8.09
C VAL A 458 -11.07 3.31 7.14
N PHE A 459 -10.60 2.08 7.41
CA PHE A 459 -9.64 1.41 6.54
C PHE A 459 -10.21 1.21 5.13
N ARG A 460 -11.46 0.74 5.01
CA ARG A 460 -12.12 0.51 3.72
C ARG A 460 -12.35 1.79 2.94
N ALA A 461 -12.76 2.88 3.60
CA ALA A 461 -12.92 4.18 2.93
C ALA A 461 -11.59 4.69 2.36
N LEU A 462 -10.48 4.47 3.09
CA LEU A 462 -9.14 4.78 2.60
C LEU A 462 -8.77 3.87 1.42
N ALA A 463 -8.84 2.55 1.59
CA ALA A 463 -8.39 1.56 0.62
C ALA A 463 -9.14 1.62 -0.71
N SER A 464 -10.47 1.76 -0.66
CA SER A 464 -11.33 1.59 -1.84
C SER A 464 -11.73 2.90 -2.50
N GLY A 465 -11.60 4.04 -1.83
CA GLY A 465 -12.11 5.32 -2.33
C GLY A 465 -11.09 6.45 -2.25
N LEU A 466 -10.71 6.86 -1.03
CA LEU A 466 -9.87 8.05 -0.83
C LEU A 466 -8.44 7.88 -1.39
N TRP A 467 -7.83 6.70 -1.22
CA TRP A 467 -6.47 6.46 -1.69
C TRP A 467 -6.37 6.34 -3.21
N PRO A 468 -7.22 5.55 -3.90
CA PRO A 468 -7.24 5.56 -5.36
C PRO A 468 -7.54 6.94 -5.94
N ALA A 469 -8.47 7.70 -5.35
CA ALA A 469 -8.75 9.07 -5.79
C ALA A 469 -7.53 10.01 -5.60
N ALA A 470 -6.80 9.86 -4.49
CA ALA A 470 -5.57 10.60 -4.25
C ALA A 470 -4.47 10.22 -5.25
N ASP A 471 -4.32 8.94 -5.60
CA ASP A 471 -3.36 8.49 -6.62
C ASP A 471 -3.68 9.13 -7.98
N HIS A 472 -4.93 9.05 -8.45
CA HIS A 472 -5.36 9.69 -9.70
C HIS A 472 -5.06 11.20 -9.72
N LEU A 473 -5.33 11.90 -8.61
CA LEU A 473 -5.04 13.32 -8.48
C LEU A 473 -3.53 13.61 -8.51
N VAL A 474 -2.74 12.85 -7.75
CA VAL A 474 -1.29 13.01 -7.70
C VAL A 474 -0.68 12.72 -9.07
N THR A 475 -1.08 11.64 -9.75
CA THR A 475 -0.63 11.34 -11.12
C THR A 475 -0.98 12.47 -12.08
N ALA A 476 -2.17 13.06 -11.99
CA ALA A 476 -2.56 14.18 -12.84
C ALA A 476 -1.67 15.42 -12.61
N ILE A 477 -1.36 15.72 -11.34
CA ILE A 477 -0.45 16.81 -10.95
C ILE A 477 0.98 16.54 -11.44
N GLU A 478 1.49 15.33 -11.22
CA GLU A 478 2.82 14.88 -11.65
C GLU A 478 2.97 15.01 -13.17
N ARG A 479 1.98 14.55 -13.95
CA ARG A 479 1.95 14.69 -15.42
C ARG A 479 1.94 16.14 -15.87
N LEU A 480 1.22 17.02 -15.18
CA LEU A 480 1.21 18.45 -15.51
C LEU A 480 2.55 19.11 -15.18
N ALA A 481 3.14 18.78 -14.02
CA ALA A 481 4.42 19.31 -13.59
C ALA A 481 5.57 18.82 -14.51
N TYR A 482 5.54 17.57 -14.96
CA TYR A 482 6.54 16.99 -15.85
C TYR A 482 6.64 17.67 -17.23
N ARG A 483 5.56 18.37 -17.66
CA ARG A 483 5.57 19.19 -18.89
C ARG A 483 6.45 20.44 -18.77
N VAL A 484 6.81 20.86 -17.57
CA VAL A 484 7.69 22.01 -17.32
C VAL A 484 9.11 21.50 -17.11
N GLU A 485 10.03 21.83 -18.02
CA GLU A 485 11.43 21.35 -18.00
C GLU A 485 12.10 21.54 -16.64
N ALA A 486 11.95 22.72 -16.04
CA ALA A 486 12.54 23.05 -14.73
C ALA A 486 12.00 22.17 -13.56
N LEU A 487 10.82 21.56 -13.72
CA LEU A 487 10.20 20.70 -12.72
C LEU A 487 10.46 19.21 -12.95
N ARG A 488 11.04 18.79 -14.09
CA ARG A 488 11.30 17.37 -14.36
C ARG A 488 12.21 16.72 -13.33
N PRO A 489 13.41 17.27 -12.99
CA PRO A 489 14.28 16.64 -11.99
C PRO A 489 13.64 16.49 -10.61
N PRO A 490 12.99 17.51 -10.01
CA PRO A 490 12.36 17.35 -8.70
C PRO A 490 11.14 16.41 -8.75
N VAL A 491 10.38 16.39 -9.85
CA VAL A 491 9.26 15.44 -10.02
C VAL A 491 9.78 14.00 -10.07
N LEU A 492 10.79 13.73 -10.91
CA LEU A 492 11.39 12.39 -11.02
C LEU A 492 12.03 11.93 -9.71
N TRP A 493 12.70 12.83 -8.99
CA TRP A 493 13.26 12.53 -7.68
C TRP A 493 12.16 12.18 -6.67
N LEU A 494 11.08 12.97 -6.62
CA LEU A 494 9.95 12.72 -5.72
C LEU A 494 9.25 11.40 -6.07
N GLU A 495 9.07 11.14 -7.37
CA GLU A 495 8.42 9.96 -7.88
C GLU A 495 9.21 8.69 -7.54
N GLY A 496 10.51 8.68 -7.79
CA GLY A 496 11.39 7.55 -7.45
C GLY A 496 11.46 7.28 -5.94
N LEU A 497 11.39 8.32 -5.11
CA LEU A 497 11.46 8.18 -3.65
C LEU A 497 10.13 7.76 -3.01
N LEU A 498 9.02 8.41 -3.38
CA LEU A 498 7.74 8.27 -2.68
C LEU A 498 6.79 7.27 -3.36
N ARG A 499 6.72 7.25 -4.70
CA ARG A 499 5.70 6.48 -5.41
C ARG A 499 5.77 4.98 -5.11
N PRO A 500 6.93 4.30 -5.14
CA PRO A 500 7.02 2.86 -4.85
C PRO A 500 6.57 2.47 -3.43
N ALA A 501 6.72 3.39 -2.48
CA ALA A 501 6.35 3.15 -1.08
C ALA A 501 4.87 3.47 -0.79
N VAL A 502 4.25 4.33 -1.59
CA VAL A 502 2.98 4.98 -1.27
C VAL A 502 1.87 4.50 -2.21
N PHE A 503 2.09 4.55 -3.53
CA PHE A 503 1.06 4.25 -4.53
C PHE A 503 1.32 2.92 -5.24
N PRO A 504 0.26 2.15 -5.58
CA PRO A 504 0.40 0.94 -6.38
C PRO A 504 0.86 1.25 -7.82
N LEU A 505 1.30 0.22 -8.55
CA LEU A 505 1.71 0.36 -9.95
C LEU A 505 0.54 0.74 -10.86
N GLU A 506 -0.64 0.18 -10.57
CA GLU A 506 -1.88 0.50 -11.27
C GLU A 506 -2.86 1.22 -10.32
N PRO A 507 -3.36 2.41 -10.70
CA PRO A 507 -4.38 3.09 -9.92
C PRO A 507 -5.64 2.24 -9.79
N GLY A 508 -6.11 2.07 -8.56
CA GLY A 508 -7.36 1.35 -8.29
C GLY A 508 -8.60 2.09 -8.81
N ASN A 509 -9.71 1.37 -8.92
CA ASN A 509 -10.99 1.96 -9.29
C ASN A 509 -11.62 2.72 -8.10
N ALA A 510 -11.41 4.04 -8.06
CA ALA A 510 -11.96 4.91 -7.01
C ALA A 510 -13.50 4.89 -6.94
N ALA A 511 -14.18 4.68 -8.07
CA ALA A 511 -15.65 4.69 -8.12
C ALA A 511 -16.25 3.51 -7.33
N ALA A 512 -15.58 2.36 -7.29
CA ALA A 512 -16.02 1.19 -6.53
C ALA A 512 -16.11 1.46 -5.02
N GLY A 513 -15.34 2.43 -4.50
CA GLY A 513 -15.38 2.85 -3.09
C GLY A 513 -16.23 4.08 -2.79
N ALA A 514 -16.91 4.70 -3.77
CA ALA A 514 -17.66 5.93 -3.53
C ALA A 514 -18.72 5.79 -2.42
N GLY A 515 -19.46 4.67 -2.40
CA GLY A 515 -20.48 4.40 -1.40
C GLY A 515 -19.94 4.33 0.04
N VAL A 516 -18.77 3.73 0.26
CA VAL A 516 -18.16 3.69 1.61
C VAL A 516 -17.64 5.07 2.03
N VAL A 517 -17.12 5.87 1.09
CA VAL A 517 -16.68 7.24 1.38
C VAL A 517 -17.86 8.11 1.78
N VAL A 518 -18.99 8.00 1.08
CA VAL A 518 -20.24 8.68 1.45
C VAL A 518 -20.71 8.23 2.83
N LEU A 519 -20.67 6.92 3.13
CA LEU A 519 -21.03 6.40 4.45
C LEU A 519 -20.13 6.98 5.55
N LEU A 520 -18.79 6.98 5.37
CA LEU A 520 -17.87 7.59 6.32
C LEU A 520 -18.17 9.09 6.49
N GLY A 521 -18.37 9.81 5.38
CA GLY A 521 -18.77 11.22 5.38
C GLY A 521 -20.04 11.47 6.19
N ALA A 522 -21.07 10.64 6.01
CA ALA A 522 -22.31 10.71 6.78
C ALA A 522 -22.06 10.45 8.28
N VAL A 523 -21.26 9.44 8.64
CA VAL A 523 -20.89 9.16 10.03
C VAL A 523 -20.18 10.35 10.69
N LEU A 524 -19.27 11.00 9.96
CA LEU A 524 -18.59 12.20 10.42
C LEU A 524 -19.57 13.39 10.51
N ALA A 525 -20.48 13.53 9.55
CA ALA A 525 -21.52 14.57 9.53
C ALA A 525 -22.46 14.53 10.74
N LEU A 526 -22.73 13.35 11.30
CA LEU A 526 -23.54 13.21 12.52
C LEU A 526 -22.92 13.94 13.73
N ASN A 527 -21.62 14.24 13.69
CA ASN A 527 -20.93 14.98 14.75
C ASN A 527 -21.43 16.43 14.90
N TRP A 528 -22.08 16.99 13.88
CA TRP A 528 -22.74 18.29 13.94
C TRP A 528 -24.07 18.25 14.72
N LEU A 529 -24.72 17.09 14.81
CA LEU A 529 -25.93 16.91 15.62
C LEU A 529 -25.62 16.80 17.11
N ALA A 530 -24.58 16.03 17.44
CA ALA A 530 -24.02 15.96 18.78
C ALA A 530 -22.56 15.48 18.71
N PRO A 531 -21.66 15.99 19.57
CA PRO A 531 -20.29 15.49 19.63
C PRO A 531 -20.28 13.98 19.86
N ARG A 532 -19.48 13.26 19.06
CA ARG A 532 -19.35 11.80 19.07
C ARG A 532 -20.71 11.06 18.96
N PHE A 533 -21.66 11.60 18.18
CA PHE A 533 -22.99 11.01 17.99
C PHE A 533 -22.90 9.52 17.65
N TRP A 534 -22.07 9.13 16.68
CA TRP A 534 -21.87 7.73 16.26
C TRP A 534 -21.49 6.82 17.44
N CYS A 535 -20.45 7.18 18.20
CA CYS A 535 -19.95 6.39 19.32
C CYS A 535 -20.95 6.26 20.48
N ARG A 536 -21.89 7.21 20.59
CA ARG A 536 -22.92 7.26 21.63
C ARG A 536 -24.19 6.51 21.23
N ALA A 537 -24.58 6.59 19.95
CA ALA A 537 -25.91 6.18 19.50
C ALA A 537 -25.95 4.97 18.56
N LEU A 538 -24.92 4.71 17.75
CA LEU A 538 -25.02 3.75 16.64
C LEU A 538 -23.85 2.75 16.55
N CYS A 539 -22.67 3.09 17.06
CA CYS A 539 -21.47 2.27 16.92
C CYS A 539 -21.59 0.92 17.66
N PRO A 540 -21.61 -0.23 16.95
CA PRO A 540 -21.77 -1.54 17.59
C PRO A 540 -20.58 -1.89 18.48
N LEU A 541 -19.34 -1.56 18.06
CA LEU A 541 -18.15 -1.72 18.90
C LEU A 541 -18.27 -0.89 20.18
N GLY A 542 -18.75 0.35 20.05
CA GLY A 542 -19.04 1.21 21.19
C GLY A 542 -20.09 0.63 22.14
N GLY A 543 -21.09 -0.08 21.60
CA GLY A 543 -22.08 -0.83 22.36
C GLY A 543 -21.46 -1.99 23.15
N LEU A 544 -20.60 -2.79 22.52
CA LEU A 544 -19.91 -3.90 23.18
C LEU A 544 -19.02 -3.40 24.32
N LEU A 545 -18.18 -2.40 24.05
CA LEU A 545 -17.31 -1.81 25.07
C LEU A 545 -18.12 -1.10 26.17
N ALA A 546 -19.32 -0.59 25.87
CA ALA A 546 -20.21 -0.02 26.86
C ALA A 546 -20.74 -1.09 27.84
N LEU A 547 -21.12 -2.27 27.36
CA LEU A 547 -21.52 -3.39 28.23
C LEU A 547 -20.39 -3.84 29.15
N LEU A 548 -19.14 -3.85 28.67
CA LEU A 548 -17.98 -4.24 29.48
C LEU A 548 -17.58 -3.15 30.48
N SER A 549 -17.61 -1.88 30.08
CA SER A 549 -17.18 -0.75 30.92
C SER A 549 -18.02 -0.54 32.18
N LYS A 550 -19.22 -1.13 32.22
CA LYS A 550 -20.06 -1.28 33.41
C LYS A 550 -19.33 -1.93 34.59
N ALA A 551 -18.43 -2.87 34.32
CA ALA A 551 -17.58 -3.52 35.30
C ALA A 551 -16.22 -2.83 35.50
N ALA A 552 -16.00 -1.64 34.91
CA ALA A 552 -14.70 -0.99 34.93
C ALA A 552 -14.19 -0.72 36.36
N TRP A 553 -12.93 -1.02 36.64
CA TRP A 553 -12.31 -0.82 37.94
C TRP A 553 -12.03 0.66 38.25
N VAL A 554 -11.48 1.40 37.28
CA VAL A 554 -11.19 2.83 37.42
C VAL A 554 -12.34 3.66 36.86
N ARG A 555 -12.93 4.52 37.71
CA ARG A 555 -14.11 5.33 37.36
C ARG A 555 -13.93 6.78 37.76
N ARG A 556 -14.69 7.66 37.12
CA ARG A 556 -14.78 9.07 37.50
C ARG A 556 -15.61 9.20 38.77
N ARG A 557 -15.03 9.84 39.79
CA ARG A 557 -15.70 10.25 41.03
C ARG A 557 -15.64 11.77 41.16
N VAL A 558 -16.66 12.31 41.83
CA VAL A 558 -16.76 13.72 42.21
C VAL A 558 -16.65 13.79 43.73
N ASP A 559 -15.79 14.65 44.23
CA ASP A 559 -15.64 14.88 45.66
C ASP A 559 -16.89 15.58 46.24
N PRO A 560 -17.29 15.29 47.49
CA PRO A 560 -18.36 16.01 48.18
C PRO A 560 -18.16 17.54 48.20
N ALA A 561 -16.92 18.04 48.10
CA ALA A 561 -16.62 19.48 48.01
C ALA A 561 -17.03 20.16 46.68
N CYS A 562 -17.77 19.47 45.80
CA CYS A 562 -18.22 20.00 44.52
C CYS A 562 -19.18 21.22 44.67
N SER A 563 -18.83 22.35 44.05
CA SER A 563 -19.63 23.58 44.05
C SER A 563 -20.86 23.58 43.12
N GLY A 564 -21.10 22.50 42.37
CA GLY A 564 -22.25 22.40 41.48
C GLY A 564 -22.22 23.30 40.23
N CYS A 565 -21.08 23.86 39.83
CA CYS A 565 -20.96 24.86 38.74
C CYS A 565 -21.35 24.39 37.31
N LYS A 566 -21.68 23.11 37.11
CA LYS A 566 -22.05 22.46 35.82
C LYS A 566 -21.00 22.57 34.70
N ALA A 567 -19.76 22.99 34.99
CA ALA A 567 -18.68 23.09 34.00
C ALA A 567 -18.34 21.72 33.37
N CYS A 568 -18.27 20.67 34.18
CA CYS A 568 -18.01 19.30 33.72
C CYS A 568 -19.11 18.78 32.79
N VAL A 569 -20.37 19.13 33.04
CA VAL A 569 -21.54 18.76 32.22
C VAL A 569 -21.40 19.39 30.83
N ARG A 570 -21.13 20.70 30.75
CA ARG A 570 -20.92 21.41 29.47
C ARG A 570 -19.69 20.91 28.70
N ALA A 571 -18.64 20.52 29.44
CA ALA A 571 -17.39 20.05 28.85
C ALA A 571 -17.47 18.60 28.31
N CYS A 572 -18.39 17.78 28.80
CA CYS A 572 -18.47 16.36 28.45
C CYS A 572 -18.92 16.14 26.99
N PRO A 573 -18.08 15.55 26.11
CA PRO A 573 -18.46 15.33 24.71
C PRO A 573 -19.53 14.24 24.55
N THR A 574 -19.64 13.28 25.47
CA THR A 574 -20.64 12.20 25.40
C THR A 574 -21.90 12.49 26.21
N ASP A 575 -22.01 13.67 26.84
CA ASP A 575 -23.13 14.07 27.69
C ASP A 575 -23.49 13.00 28.75
N THR A 576 -22.47 12.36 29.33
CA THR A 576 -22.64 11.29 30.34
C THR A 576 -22.83 11.83 31.77
N ILE A 577 -22.50 13.10 32.02
CA ILE A 577 -22.50 13.68 33.36
C ILE A 577 -23.86 14.31 33.67
N ARG A 578 -24.54 13.81 34.71
CA ARG A 578 -25.90 14.23 35.11
C ARG A 578 -25.87 15.11 36.37
N ALA A 579 -26.29 16.37 36.26
CA ALA A 579 -26.30 17.30 37.41
C ALA A 579 -27.35 16.93 38.47
N ASP A 580 -28.48 16.40 38.02
CA ASP A 580 -29.59 15.88 38.81
C ASP A 580 -29.25 14.60 39.59
N ARG A 581 -28.16 13.91 39.22
CA ARG A 581 -27.66 12.69 39.91
C ARG A 581 -26.31 12.92 40.57
N GLY A 582 -26.15 14.05 41.25
CA GLY A 582 -24.92 14.36 42.00
C GLY A 582 -23.66 14.47 41.13
N PHE A 583 -23.79 14.88 39.88
CA PHE A 583 -22.67 14.98 38.91
C PHE A 583 -21.94 13.67 38.64
N THR A 584 -22.61 12.53 38.86
CA THR A 584 -22.11 11.21 38.47
C THR A 584 -22.03 11.09 36.94
N SER A 585 -21.13 10.24 36.46
CA SER A 585 -20.99 9.92 35.04
C SER A 585 -21.33 8.45 34.80
N ASP A 586 -22.13 8.17 33.79
CA ASP A 586 -22.38 6.80 33.36
C ASP A 586 -21.11 6.16 32.77
N PRO A 587 -20.58 5.07 33.37
CA PRO A 587 -19.41 4.38 32.86
C PRO A 587 -19.61 3.81 31.45
N ALA A 588 -20.84 3.43 31.07
CA ALA A 588 -21.19 2.90 29.76
C ALA A 588 -21.02 3.94 28.62
N GLU A 589 -21.07 5.23 28.95
CA GLU A 589 -20.93 6.34 28.00
C GLU A 589 -19.63 7.13 28.16
N CYS A 590 -18.92 6.97 29.27
CA CYS A 590 -17.67 7.67 29.53
C CYS A 590 -16.53 7.09 28.69
N THR A 591 -16.04 7.87 27.73
CA THR A 591 -14.87 7.51 26.88
C THR A 591 -13.52 7.87 27.51
N VAL A 592 -13.51 8.28 28.78
CA VAL A 592 -12.29 8.65 29.52
C VAL A 592 -11.51 9.77 28.79
N CYS A 593 -12.22 10.73 28.21
CA CYS A 593 -11.62 11.83 27.44
C CYS A 593 -10.94 12.90 28.33
N MET A 594 -11.24 12.89 29.63
CA MET A 594 -10.67 13.78 30.66
C MET A 594 -11.01 15.28 30.53
N GLU A 595 -11.82 15.70 29.55
CA GLU A 595 -12.26 17.09 29.40
C GLU A 595 -12.96 17.64 30.65
N CYS A 596 -13.74 16.80 31.34
CA CYS A 596 -14.46 17.18 32.55
C CYS A 596 -13.55 17.43 33.77
N ILE A 597 -12.33 16.88 33.79
CA ILE A 597 -11.35 17.09 34.86
C ILE A 597 -10.51 18.33 34.54
N ASP A 598 -10.10 18.49 33.27
CA ASP A 598 -9.34 19.64 32.79
C ASP A 598 -10.15 20.94 32.93
N GLY A 599 -11.43 20.92 32.56
CA GLY A 599 -12.34 22.07 32.65
C GLY A 599 -12.96 22.31 34.03
N CYS A 600 -12.61 21.57 35.08
CA CYS A 600 -13.19 21.75 36.41
C CYS A 600 -12.49 22.88 37.18
N PRO A 601 -13.18 23.99 37.52
CA PRO A 601 -12.54 25.17 38.12
C PRO A 601 -11.97 24.89 39.51
N ILE A 602 -12.64 24.04 40.29
CA ILE A 602 -12.28 23.67 41.67
C ILE A 602 -11.57 22.29 41.78
N ARG A 603 -11.41 21.56 40.67
CA ARG A 603 -10.69 20.26 40.56
C ARG A 603 -11.20 19.08 41.40
N GLU A 604 -12.48 19.06 41.72
CA GLU A 604 -13.09 17.99 42.52
C GLU A 604 -13.44 16.69 41.74
N ALA A 605 -13.18 16.63 40.43
CA ALA A 605 -13.36 15.42 39.65
C ALA A 605 -12.02 14.65 39.52
N SER A 606 -12.04 13.33 39.73
CA SER A 606 -10.87 12.47 39.52
C SER A 606 -11.26 11.04 39.08
N PHE A 607 -10.36 10.35 38.38
CA PHE A 607 -10.50 8.91 38.11
C PHE A 607 -9.82 8.13 39.23
N ARG A 608 -10.55 7.23 39.90
CA ARG A 608 -10.04 6.41 41.01
C ARG A 608 -10.58 4.97 40.90
N PRO A 609 -9.82 3.97 41.39
CA PRO A 609 -10.35 2.63 41.64
C PRO A 609 -11.62 2.70 42.50
N SER A 610 -12.68 2.00 42.10
CA SER A 610 -13.92 1.92 42.86
C SER A 610 -14.60 0.61 42.59
N LEU A 611 -15.26 0.05 43.62
CA LEU A 611 -16.22 -1.03 43.43
C LEU A 611 -17.42 -0.53 42.61
N PRO A 612 -18.10 -1.42 41.87
CA PRO A 612 -19.27 -1.06 41.10
C PRO A 612 -20.40 -0.56 42.02
N ASP A 613 -20.86 0.65 41.78
CA ASP A 613 -21.93 1.34 42.53
C ASP A 613 -23.16 1.41 41.63
N PRO A 614 -24.38 0.98 42.01
CA PRO A 614 -25.53 0.73 41.11
C PRO A 614 -26.02 1.90 40.22
N ALA A 615 -25.46 3.10 40.31
CA ALA A 615 -25.89 4.32 39.60
C ALA A 615 -25.60 4.35 38.09
N TRP A 616 -25.95 3.30 37.33
CA TRP A 616 -25.74 3.19 35.88
C TRP A 616 -27.12 3.33 35.21
N GLN A 617 -27.18 3.78 33.95
CA GLN A 617 -28.41 3.56 33.20
C GLN A 617 -28.50 2.06 32.87
N THR A 618 -29.44 1.37 33.51
CA THR A 618 -29.78 0.00 33.13
C THR A 618 -30.39 0.03 31.73
N TYR A 619 -29.59 -0.32 30.74
CA TYR A 619 -30.14 -0.79 29.48
C TYR A 619 -30.64 -2.22 29.71
N ASP A 620 -31.93 -2.32 30.06
CA ASP A 620 -32.68 -3.56 30.05
C ASP A 620 -33.59 -3.51 28.83
N PRO A 621 -33.25 -4.20 27.72
CA PRO A 621 -34.10 -4.21 26.56
C PRO A 621 -35.44 -4.83 26.96
N GLY A 622 -36.52 -4.04 26.90
CA GLY A 622 -37.85 -4.59 27.10
C GLY A 622 -38.08 -5.76 26.13
N ARG A 623 -38.90 -6.74 26.50
CA ARG A 623 -39.17 -7.95 25.67
C ARG A 623 -39.42 -7.62 24.20
N ARG A 624 -40.17 -6.55 23.91
CA ARG A 624 -40.43 -6.06 22.55
C ARG A 624 -39.16 -5.63 21.81
N GLN A 625 -38.22 -4.93 22.46
CA GLN A 625 -36.97 -4.50 21.84
C GLN A 625 -36.02 -5.68 21.59
N ALA A 626 -35.97 -6.65 22.50
CA ALA A 626 -35.21 -7.89 22.29
C ALA A 626 -35.78 -8.69 21.12
N LEU A 627 -37.11 -8.86 21.07
CA LEU A 627 -37.79 -9.51 19.94
C LEU A 627 -37.61 -8.72 18.63
N VAL A 628 -37.59 -7.39 18.67
CA VAL A 628 -37.28 -6.56 17.49
C VAL A 628 -35.83 -6.74 17.06
N ALA A 629 -34.86 -6.83 17.97
CA ALA A 629 -33.46 -7.04 17.62
C ALA A 629 -33.23 -8.42 17.00
N ILE A 630 -33.82 -9.47 17.59
CA ILE A 630 -33.77 -10.84 17.06
C ILE A 630 -34.51 -10.89 15.73
N GLY A 631 -35.74 -10.38 15.67
CA GLY A 631 -36.56 -10.33 14.46
C GLY A 631 -35.91 -9.54 13.35
N ALA A 632 -35.34 -8.36 13.61
CA ALA A 632 -34.60 -7.58 12.63
C ALA A 632 -33.29 -8.25 12.20
N GLY A 633 -32.61 -8.97 13.10
CA GLY A 633 -31.45 -9.79 12.75
C GLY A 633 -31.82 -10.97 11.84
N VAL A 634 -32.90 -11.69 12.16
CA VAL A 634 -33.41 -12.84 11.38
C VAL A 634 -33.99 -12.39 10.05
N VAL A 635 -34.83 -11.35 10.03
CA VAL A 635 -35.41 -10.78 8.81
C VAL A 635 -34.31 -10.12 7.98
N GLY A 636 -33.40 -9.39 8.60
CA GLY A 636 -32.24 -8.80 7.93
C GLY A 636 -31.38 -9.88 7.27
N PHE A 637 -31.07 -10.97 7.98
CA PHE A 637 -30.39 -12.12 7.39
C PHE A 637 -31.22 -12.75 6.26
N GLY A 638 -32.49 -13.08 6.49
CA GLY A 638 -33.38 -13.67 5.49
C GLY A 638 -33.46 -12.84 4.21
N LEU A 639 -33.65 -11.53 4.31
CA LEU A 639 -33.69 -10.61 3.16
C LEU A 639 -32.34 -10.51 2.43
N LEU A 640 -31.23 -10.60 3.16
CA LEU A 640 -29.88 -10.57 2.59
C LEU A 640 -29.49 -11.90 1.92
N SER A 641 -30.04 -13.00 2.42
CA SER A 641 -29.76 -14.38 1.99
C SER A 641 -30.74 -14.92 0.94
N THR A 642 -31.85 -14.22 0.66
CA THR A 642 -32.78 -14.64 -0.40
C THR A 642 -32.27 -14.25 -1.78
N ASP A 643 -31.90 -15.26 -2.57
CA ASP A 643 -31.71 -15.16 -4.03
C ASP A 643 -32.99 -14.77 -4.79
N ALA A 644 -34.16 -14.84 -4.12
CA ALA A 644 -35.49 -14.55 -4.69
C ALA A 644 -35.67 -13.14 -5.25
N LEU A 645 -34.76 -12.20 -4.96
CA LEU A 645 -34.75 -10.85 -5.56
C LEU A 645 -33.90 -10.76 -6.85
N ARG A 646 -33.41 -11.88 -7.41
CA ARG A 646 -32.57 -11.87 -8.61
C ARG A 646 -32.92 -12.96 -9.64
N PRO A 647 -33.86 -12.68 -10.55
CA PRO A 647 -33.79 -13.26 -11.88
C PRO A 647 -32.63 -12.59 -12.64
N GLY A 648 -31.57 -13.34 -12.97
CA GLY A 648 -30.71 -13.00 -14.13
C GLY A 648 -29.29 -12.46 -13.93
N VAL A 649 -28.58 -12.72 -12.82
CA VAL A 649 -27.10 -12.50 -12.81
C VAL A 649 -26.37 -13.83 -12.72
N ALA A 650 -26.26 -14.47 -13.88
CA ALA A 650 -25.42 -15.64 -14.11
C ALA A 650 -23.94 -15.22 -14.16
N SER A 651 -23.27 -15.23 -13.01
CA SER A 651 -21.84 -15.58 -12.88
C SER A 651 -21.45 -15.46 -11.42
N LEU A 652 -20.96 -16.54 -10.79
CA LEU A 652 -20.31 -16.45 -9.49
C LEU A 652 -19.18 -15.39 -9.57
N PRO A 653 -19.04 -14.50 -8.56
CA PRO A 653 -17.98 -13.52 -8.58
C PRO A 653 -16.62 -14.22 -8.51
N LEU A 654 -15.67 -13.80 -9.34
CA LEU A 654 -14.29 -14.28 -9.26
C LEU A 654 -13.69 -13.87 -7.92
N ARG A 655 -13.19 -14.86 -7.16
CA ARG A 655 -12.60 -14.65 -5.84
C ARG A 655 -11.06 -14.73 -5.89
N PRO A 656 -10.37 -14.18 -4.88
CA PRO A 656 -8.92 -14.34 -4.76
C PRO A 656 -8.47 -15.80 -4.73
N PRO A 657 -7.22 -16.12 -5.10
CA PRO A 657 -6.67 -17.47 -5.05
C PRO A 657 -6.88 -18.16 -3.70
N GLY A 658 -7.42 -19.39 -3.73
CA GLY A 658 -7.68 -20.19 -2.54
C GLY A 658 -8.91 -19.78 -1.73
N ALA A 659 -9.67 -18.77 -2.14
CA ALA A 659 -10.88 -18.33 -1.47
C ALA A 659 -12.13 -18.69 -2.30
N THR A 660 -13.08 -19.37 -1.69
CA THR A 660 -14.40 -19.61 -2.28
C THR A 660 -15.37 -18.49 -1.94
N ASN A 661 -16.47 -18.37 -2.68
CA ASN A 661 -17.49 -17.37 -2.40
C ASN A 661 -18.05 -17.51 -0.98
N ASP A 662 -18.39 -18.73 -0.57
CA ASP A 662 -19.05 -18.99 0.72
C ASP A 662 -18.12 -18.70 1.90
N GLN A 663 -16.84 -19.11 1.80
CA GLN A 663 -15.83 -18.76 2.80
C GLN A 663 -15.69 -17.25 2.96
N ILE A 664 -15.71 -16.49 1.85
CA ILE A 664 -15.63 -15.04 1.90
C ILE A 664 -16.86 -14.43 2.59
N LEU A 665 -18.07 -14.89 2.27
CA LEU A 665 -19.29 -14.36 2.87
C LEU A 665 -19.34 -14.60 4.39
N GLN A 666 -18.86 -15.77 4.84
CA GLN A 666 -18.88 -16.19 6.24
C GLN A 666 -17.73 -15.63 7.09
N THR A 667 -16.56 -15.39 6.49
CA THR A 667 -15.33 -15.10 7.25
C THR A 667 -14.83 -13.66 7.06
N CYS A 668 -15.12 -13.02 5.92
CA CYS A 668 -14.50 -11.74 5.58
C CYS A 668 -15.02 -10.57 6.44
N LEU A 669 -14.11 -9.85 7.09
CA LEU A 669 -14.41 -8.60 7.81
C LEU A 669 -14.80 -7.43 6.90
N ARG A 670 -14.63 -7.56 5.57
CA ARG A 670 -14.80 -6.48 4.59
C ARG A 670 -13.93 -5.25 4.90
N CYS A 671 -12.71 -5.50 5.38
CA CYS A 671 -11.75 -4.46 5.77
C CYS A 671 -10.99 -3.82 4.59
N ALA A 672 -10.99 -4.47 3.42
CA ALA A 672 -10.26 -4.05 2.21
C ALA A 672 -8.72 -4.02 2.31
N ALA A 673 -8.12 -4.68 3.32
CA ALA A 673 -6.66 -4.86 3.39
C ALA A 673 -6.09 -5.57 2.15
N CYS A 674 -6.77 -6.62 1.66
CA CYS A 674 -6.36 -7.32 0.45
C CYS A 674 -6.47 -6.48 -0.83
N VAL A 675 -7.50 -5.62 -0.92
CA VAL A 675 -7.66 -4.66 -2.03
C VAL A 675 -6.50 -3.67 -2.03
N ARG A 676 -6.16 -3.10 -0.86
CA ARG A 676 -5.05 -2.17 -0.72
C ARG A 676 -3.68 -2.79 -1.03
N ALA A 677 -3.50 -4.06 -0.70
CA ALA A 677 -2.26 -4.81 -0.93
C ALA A 677 -2.08 -5.31 -2.38
N CYS A 678 -3.13 -5.28 -3.21
CA CYS A 678 -3.08 -5.77 -4.58
C CYS A 678 -2.25 -4.82 -5.47
N PRO A 679 -1.08 -5.25 -6.01
CA PRO A 679 -0.19 -4.36 -6.75
C PRO A 679 -0.72 -3.99 -8.14
N THR A 680 -1.57 -4.84 -8.72
CA THR A 680 -2.14 -4.69 -10.07
C THR A 680 -3.52 -4.02 -10.07
N GLY A 681 -4.07 -3.69 -8.89
CA GLY A 681 -5.43 -3.14 -8.79
C GLY A 681 -6.55 -4.12 -9.20
N ALA A 682 -6.23 -5.40 -9.46
CA ALA A 682 -7.20 -6.41 -9.92
C ALA A 682 -8.28 -6.72 -8.88
N LEU A 683 -7.94 -6.62 -7.58
CA LEU A 683 -8.89 -6.82 -6.49
C LEU A 683 -9.65 -5.54 -6.21
N SER A 684 -10.97 -5.63 -6.26
CA SER A 684 -11.88 -4.52 -6.00
C SER A 684 -12.98 -4.94 -5.02
N PRO A 685 -13.59 -3.99 -4.28
CA PRO A 685 -14.76 -4.29 -3.48
C PRO A 685 -15.96 -4.56 -4.39
N ALA A 686 -16.71 -5.64 -4.14
CA ALA A 686 -17.96 -5.87 -4.83
C ALA A 686 -18.98 -4.78 -4.48
N VAL A 687 -19.73 -4.32 -5.48
CA VAL A 687 -20.85 -3.38 -5.28
C VAL A 687 -22.18 -4.10 -5.52
N THR A 688 -22.35 -4.69 -6.70
CA THR A 688 -23.57 -5.42 -7.08
C THR A 688 -23.31 -6.87 -7.49
N SER A 689 -22.08 -7.18 -7.91
CA SER A 689 -21.65 -8.44 -8.53
C SER A 689 -21.55 -9.63 -7.58
N ALA A 690 -21.59 -9.42 -6.26
CA ALA A 690 -21.51 -10.50 -5.26
C ALA A 690 -22.78 -10.63 -4.40
N GLY A 691 -23.92 -10.16 -4.89
CA GLY A 691 -25.14 -10.10 -4.07
C GLY A 691 -25.11 -8.97 -3.03
N ILE A 692 -26.20 -8.82 -2.27
CA ILE A 692 -26.27 -7.84 -1.18
C ILE A 692 -25.40 -8.31 0.00
N GLU A 693 -25.38 -9.62 0.28
CA GLU A 693 -24.50 -10.21 1.28
C GLU A 693 -23.02 -9.97 0.96
N GLY A 694 -22.64 -10.07 -0.32
CA GLY A 694 -21.27 -9.86 -0.76
C GLY A 694 -20.83 -8.40 -0.90
N VAL A 695 -21.67 -7.40 -0.57
CA VAL A 695 -21.28 -5.98 -0.68
C VAL A 695 -19.97 -5.72 0.05
N TRP A 696 -19.04 -5.09 -0.68
CA TRP A 696 -17.68 -4.75 -0.28
C TRP A 696 -16.78 -5.92 0.15
N SER A 697 -17.17 -7.15 -0.19
CA SER A 697 -16.25 -8.29 -0.17
C SER A 697 -15.31 -8.26 -1.40
N PRO A 698 -14.10 -8.83 -1.32
CA PRO A 698 -13.12 -8.73 -2.40
C PRO A 698 -13.51 -9.60 -3.60
N ILE A 699 -13.48 -9.01 -4.79
CA ILE A 699 -13.65 -9.70 -6.07
C ILE A 699 -12.47 -9.38 -6.99
N LEU A 700 -12.13 -10.32 -7.84
CA LEU A 700 -11.15 -10.11 -8.90
C LEU A 700 -11.85 -9.61 -10.16
N THR A 701 -11.41 -8.46 -10.67
CA THR A 701 -11.96 -7.85 -11.89
C THR A 701 -10.88 -7.81 -12.98
N PRO A 702 -10.84 -8.79 -13.89
CA PRO A 702 -9.78 -8.91 -14.90
C PRO A 702 -9.62 -7.68 -15.80
N ARG A 703 -10.70 -6.92 -16.00
CA ARG A 703 -10.69 -5.67 -16.79
C ARG A 703 -9.96 -4.50 -16.10
N GLN A 704 -9.75 -4.55 -14.78
CA GLN A 704 -9.01 -3.52 -14.04
C GLN A 704 -7.54 -3.88 -13.86
N GLY A 705 -7.24 -5.18 -13.80
CA GLY A 705 -5.89 -5.71 -13.66
C GLY A 705 -5.92 -7.23 -13.57
N TYR A 706 -4.75 -7.85 -13.46
CA TYR A 706 -4.61 -9.32 -13.43
C TYR A 706 -4.10 -9.83 -12.07
N CYS A 707 -4.34 -11.11 -11.77
CA CYS A 707 -3.71 -11.75 -10.62
C CYS A 707 -2.24 -12.05 -10.96
N ASP A 708 -1.31 -11.30 -10.37
CA ASP A 708 0.13 -11.52 -10.57
C ASP A 708 0.57 -12.94 -10.12
N TYR A 709 1.25 -13.67 -11.01
CA TYR A 709 1.74 -15.03 -10.80
C TYR A 709 2.86 -15.10 -9.74
N ALA A 710 3.57 -14.00 -9.51
CA ALA A 710 4.64 -13.86 -8.51
C ALA A 710 4.17 -13.23 -7.18
N CYS A 711 2.86 -13.06 -6.97
CA CYS A 711 2.32 -12.38 -5.81
C CYS A 711 1.32 -13.26 -5.03
N ASN A 712 1.47 -13.28 -3.70
CA ASN A 712 0.52 -13.86 -2.75
C ASN A 712 0.11 -12.87 -1.63
N ALA A 713 0.38 -11.56 -1.80
CA ALA A 713 0.22 -10.55 -0.74
C ALA A 713 -1.20 -10.48 -0.15
N CYS A 714 -2.24 -10.66 -0.98
CA CYS A 714 -3.63 -10.57 -0.54
C CYS A 714 -4.01 -11.59 0.57
N GLY A 715 -3.46 -12.81 0.51
CA GLY A 715 -3.65 -13.83 1.53
C GLY A 715 -2.83 -13.54 2.79
N GLN A 716 -1.63 -12.99 2.62
CA GLN A 716 -0.75 -12.64 3.74
C GLN A 716 -1.37 -11.53 4.62
N VAL A 717 -1.92 -10.48 4.01
CA VAL A 717 -2.51 -9.35 4.75
C VAL A 717 -3.90 -9.62 5.30
N CYS A 718 -4.52 -10.77 5.00
CA CYS A 718 -5.89 -11.06 5.40
C CYS A 718 -5.95 -11.41 6.91
N PRO A 719 -6.47 -10.54 7.79
CA PRO A 719 -6.34 -10.71 9.24
C PRO A 719 -7.11 -11.93 9.77
N VAL A 720 -8.13 -12.38 9.05
CA VAL A 720 -9.04 -13.46 9.44
C VAL A 720 -8.92 -14.68 8.53
N GLN A 721 -7.91 -14.69 7.63
CA GLN A 721 -7.66 -15.78 6.70
C GLN A 721 -8.86 -16.19 5.82
N ALA A 722 -9.82 -15.26 5.60
CA ALA A 722 -10.87 -15.42 4.60
C ALA A 722 -10.29 -15.59 3.18
N ILE A 723 -9.09 -15.03 2.96
CA ILE A 723 -8.17 -15.43 1.90
C ILE A 723 -7.02 -16.15 2.60
N PRO A 724 -6.75 -17.43 2.29
CA PRO A 724 -5.71 -18.18 2.98
C PRO A 724 -4.31 -17.63 2.63
N PRO A 725 -3.36 -17.60 3.59
CA PRO A 725 -1.99 -17.14 3.36
C PRO A 725 -1.15 -18.19 2.62
N LEU A 726 -1.51 -18.49 1.37
CA LEU A 726 -0.84 -19.50 0.56
C LEU A 726 0.61 -19.11 0.24
N ALA A 727 1.52 -20.09 0.28
CA ALA A 727 2.84 -20.00 -0.35
C ALA A 727 2.69 -19.78 -1.86
N LEU A 728 3.71 -19.22 -2.52
CA LEU A 728 3.62 -18.89 -3.95
C LEU A 728 3.36 -20.13 -4.80
N GLU A 729 3.98 -21.25 -4.48
CA GLU A 729 3.84 -22.54 -5.14
C GLU A 729 2.38 -23.01 -5.07
N ALA A 730 1.80 -22.99 -3.88
CA ALA A 730 0.40 -23.36 -3.66
C ALA A 730 -0.59 -22.38 -4.30
N LYS A 731 -0.28 -21.07 -4.30
CA LYS A 731 -1.11 -20.04 -4.94
C LYS A 731 -1.20 -20.24 -6.45
N ARG A 732 -0.10 -20.65 -7.09
CA ARG A 732 0.00 -20.81 -8.55
C ARG A 732 -0.86 -21.95 -9.10
N THR A 733 -1.22 -22.91 -8.26
CA THR A 733 -2.10 -24.02 -8.64
C THR A 733 -3.58 -23.76 -8.35
N GLN A 734 -3.94 -22.63 -7.74
CA GLN A 734 -5.32 -22.32 -7.42
C GLN A 734 -6.10 -21.88 -8.66
N VAL A 735 -7.21 -22.57 -8.94
CA VAL A 735 -8.18 -22.17 -9.96
C VAL A 735 -9.08 -21.08 -9.38
N ILE A 736 -9.06 -19.88 -9.96
CA ILE A 736 -9.89 -18.74 -9.54
C ILE A 736 -11.11 -18.52 -10.45
N GLY A 737 -11.12 -19.14 -11.62
CA GLY A 737 -12.15 -19.02 -12.65
C GLY A 737 -11.73 -19.74 -13.93
N VAL A 738 -12.69 -19.93 -14.82
CA VAL A 738 -12.47 -20.49 -16.16
C VAL A 738 -12.59 -19.35 -17.17
N ALA A 739 -11.59 -19.22 -18.04
CA ALA A 739 -11.64 -18.27 -19.14
C ALA A 739 -12.38 -18.89 -20.32
N GLU A 740 -13.27 -18.11 -20.94
CA GLU A 740 -13.97 -18.48 -22.18
C GLU A 740 -13.55 -17.49 -23.27
N ILE A 741 -13.33 -17.99 -24.48
CA ILE A 741 -12.98 -17.14 -25.62
C ILE A 741 -14.25 -16.87 -26.43
N ASP A 742 -14.62 -15.58 -26.47
CA ASP A 742 -15.67 -15.08 -27.36
C ASP A 742 -15.12 -14.98 -28.79
N ARG A 743 -15.56 -15.90 -29.65
CA ARG A 743 -15.07 -16.04 -31.03
C ARG A 743 -15.45 -14.86 -31.92
N ASP A 744 -16.54 -14.17 -31.62
CA ASP A 744 -16.99 -13.00 -32.38
C ASP A 744 -16.14 -11.75 -32.08
N ARG A 745 -15.28 -11.82 -31.05
CA ARG A 745 -14.39 -10.73 -30.62
C ARG A 745 -12.92 -11.07 -30.72
N CYS A 746 -12.58 -12.34 -30.84
CA CYS A 746 -11.22 -12.81 -30.92
C CYS A 746 -10.67 -12.52 -32.33
N LEU A 747 -9.59 -11.75 -32.44
CA LEU A 747 -9.06 -11.29 -33.75
C LEU A 747 -8.81 -12.43 -34.75
N PRO A 748 -8.27 -13.61 -34.38
CA PRO A 748 -8.11 -14.73 -35.31
C PRO A 748 -9.41 -15.31 -35.84
N TRP A 749 -10.52 -15.27 -35.09
CA TRP A 749 -11.82 -15.80 -35.52
C TRP A 749 -12.71 -14.75 -36.19
N ALA A 750 -12.63 -13.49 -35.74
CA ALA A 750 -13.53 -12.42 -36.16
C ALA A 750 -12.97 -11.56 -37.31
N GLU A 751 -11.64 -11.41 -37.39
CA GLU A 751 -10.96 -10.53 -38.34
C GLU A 751 -9.90 -11.29 -39.19
N ASP A 752 -9.87 -12.62 -39.13
CA ASP A 752 -8.85 -13.47 -39.79
C ASP A 752 -7.42 -12.96 -39.54
N THR A 753 -7.18 -12.39 -38.36
CA THR A 753 -5.94 -11.69 -38.03
C THR A 753 -5.14 -12.47 -36.99
N ASP A 754 -3.90 -12.79 -37.33
CA ASP A 754 -2.94 -13.44 -36.44
C ASP A 754 -2.78 -12.70 -35.09
N CYS A 755 -3.01 -13.40 -33.98
CA CYS A 755 -2.83 -12.89 -32.62
C CYS A 755 -2.45 -14.00 -31.64
N ILE A 756 -1.34 -13.86 -30.91
CA ILE A 756 -0.88 -14.85 -29.91
C ILE A 756 -0.89 -14.35 -28.46
N VAL A 757 -1.45 -13.18 -28.18
CA VAL A 757 -1.26 -12.49 -26.90
C VAL A 757 -1.65 -13.36 -25.71
N CYS A 758 -2.76 -14.09 -25.79
CA CYS A 758 -3.22 -14.96 -24.70
C CYS A 758 -2.22 -16.10 -24.40
N GLU A 759 -1.69 -16.75 -25.43
CA GLU A 759 -0.69 -17.81 -25.31
C GLU A 759 0.67 -17.27 -24.82
N GLU A 760 1.14 -16.14 -25.38
CA GLU A 760 2.41 -15.53 -25.00
C GLU A 760 2.41 -15.12 -23.53
N MET A 761 1.33 -14.48 -23.08
CA MET A 761 1.19 -13.98 -21.72
C MET A 761 0.90 -15.08 -20.68
N CYS A 762 0.52 -16.28 -21.10
CA CYS A 762 0.27 -17.39 -20.18
C CYS A 762 1.57 -17.78 -19.43
N PRO A 763 1.61 -17.68 -18.09
CA PRO A 763 2.82 -17.91 -17.30
C PRO A 763 3.10 -19.40 -17.04
N LEU A 764 2.19 -20.31 -17.41
CA LEU A 764 2.39 -21.75 -17.22
C LEU A 764 3.36 -22.32 -18.25
N PRO A 765 4.30 -23.20 -17.86
CA PRO A 765 5.24 -23.83 -18.79
C PRO A 765 4.57 -24.56 -19.95
N GLU A 766 3.51 -25.31 -19.68
CA GLU A 766 2.76 -26.10 -20.69
C GLU A 766 1.70 -25.28 -21.44
N LYS A 767 1.52 -23.99 -21.07
CA LYS A 767 0.47 -23.09 -21.57
C LYS A 767 -0.97 -23.58 -21.33
N ALA A 768 -1.80 -22.74 -20.72
CA ALA A 768 -3.23 -23.05 -20.50
C ALA A 768 -4.11 -22.74 -21.73
N VAL A 769 -3.57 -22.01 -22.69
CA VAL A 769 -4.22 -21.62 -23.94
C VAL A 769 -3.18 -21.72 -25.04
N TRP A 770 -3.56 -22.36 -26.15
CA TRP A 770 -2.73 -22.59 -27.33
C TRP A 770 -3.46 -22.11 -28.57
N LEU A 771 -2.70 -21.94 -29.65
CA LEU A 771 -3.23 -21.63 -30.97
C LEU A 771 -2.96 -22.76 -31.93
N GLU A 772 -3.92 -22.98 -32.83
CA GLU A 772 -3.82 -23.95 -33.91
C GLU A 772 -3.79 -23.19 -35.23
N GLN A 773 -2.92 -23.60 -36.14
CA GLN A 773 -2.92 -23.06 -37.49
C GLN A 773 -4.12 -23.62 -38.25
N ALA A 774 -4.90 -22.73 -38.87
CA ALA A 774 -6.04 -23.09 -39.69
C ALA A 774 -6.05 -22.26 -40.97
N GLU A 775 -6.44 -22.87 -42.09
CA GLU A 775 -6.77 -22.14 -43.32
C GLU A 775 -8.18 -21.54 -43.15
N VAL A 776 -8.31 -20.23 -43.38
CA VAL A 776 -9.57 -19.48 -43.34
C VAL A 776 -9.85 -18.89 -44.71
N ALA A 777 -11.11 -18.91 -45.16
CA ALA A 777 -11.48 -18.31 -46.42
C ALA A 777 -11.46 -16.78 -46.28
N GLY A 778 -10.51 -16.12 -46.92
CA GLY A 778 -10.40 -14.66 -46.93
C GLY A 778 -11.66 -14.01 -47.48
N GLY A 779 -11.98 -12.81 -46.98
CA GLY A 779 -13.14 -12.03 -47.43
C GLY A 779 -13.15 -11.66 -48.92
N ASP A 780 -12.04 -11.88 -49.63
CA ASP A 780 -11.85 -11.72 -51.08
C ASP A 780 -11.96 -13.04 -51.87
N GLY A 781 -12.24 -14.17 -51.21
CA GLY A 781 -12.25 -15.50 -51.81
C GLY A 781 -10.87 -16.14 -51.97
N GLY A 782 -9.81 -15.52 -51.45
CA GLY A 782 -8.48 -16.13 -51.29
C GLY A 782 -8.45 -17.12 -50.12
N ARG A 783 -7.48 -18.05 -50.14
CA ARG A 783 -7.18 -18.93 -49.00
C ARG A 783 -6.02 -18.40 -48.20
#